data_AF-A0A034W6W6-F1
#
_entry.id   AF-A0A034W6W6-F1
#
_cell.length_a   1.000
_cell.length_b   1.000
_cell.length_c   1.000
_cell.angle_alpha   90.00
_cell.angle_beta   90.00
_cell.angle_gamma   90.00
#
_symmetry.space_group_name_H-M   'P 1'
#
loop_
_entity.id
_entity.type
_entity.pdbx_description
1 polymer ?
#
loop_
_entity_poly.entity_id
_entity_poly.type
_entity_poly.pdbx_seq_one_letter_code
_entity_poly.pdbx_strand_id
1 'polypeptide(L)'
;MDIEDLVKVGQKLKVCPYFASKELTSDADITFMPYNYLLDPKARKANKVDLNNTIVILDEAHNIEKICEESASVQIRSSDIALAIDDVTHVMKAMMSENALDFMSNDEPKDFKLEDLALLKEMLLDLEKGIDDIVVENKTEGTTFPPAFMFDLLAGAKFTPATAPATISLLERLVQFMTVQSQDSAFRKGGSFDVLSNLLSVVFVKKEDIIAKVLRSFKVHVQIEELKQNAKNAGKDGWLSKASSNSTVSTKLPKIINYWCFNPGFGMEQLLNTQVRSIILTSGTLAPLKPLIAELAVPIAQSLENPHIVDKSQVFVKIIGTGPDREQLISNFANRDNPKYLSSLGQTVLNISRIVPDGLLVFFPSYPLLNQCVDAWQASGLWAEVSRHKPIFVEPRSKDSFTTTMEEFYKSIRDAKGAVFMAVCRGKVSEGLDFADRNGRAVIITGLPFPPLKDPKVILKKRYLEDNRTKENELLTGQAWYSLEATRAVNQAIGRVIRHRNDYGAILLCDMRFAQPNQASQLSKWVRGHLGPAPKSVPFGSIVRELREFFRNADKSLPKPKERSIESLVSETCEEAGIIQSRFFSDPKKVLEGKNKFATAQTMAMKVEKTNSIESWTPDDYKMAAGRSQDSKVPNAMDFMSRLDNNVKSIDFNSASCSNSPRHNQVSLYKRERISPTSSPSSSGSASLANVKRKRYKLVKDTSIADSPTSCASTSLGEFGFKSKARLSLEPPVDVEKQAPQERVEFLRVLRSSLSPDDFSAFTAALMAYSRQDKIEEFLEVLVRVLSKPELHYMLRGMRRFIKVNHKELFDAGTAHILS
;
A
#
# COMPACT_ATOMS: atom_id res chain seq x y z
N MET A 1 -4.09 20.06 -12.82
CA MET A 1 -5.52 19.83 -12.66
C MET A 1 -5.70 18.82 -11.56
N ASP A 2 -6.39 19.22 -10.50
CA ASP A 2 -6.92 18.33 -9.48
C ASP A 2 -8.33 17.83 -9.87
N ILE A 3 -9.08 17.26 -8.93
CA ILE A 3 -10.42 16.72 -9.17
C ILE A 3 -11.42 17.89 -9.35
N GLU A 4 -11.22 18.96 -8.59
CA GLU A 4 -12.01 20.17 -8.58
C GLU A 4 -11.89 20.91 -9.93
N ASP A 5 -10.69 21.04 -10.48
CA ASP A 5 -10.42 21.52 -11.83
C ASP A 5 -11.07 20.64 -12.90
N LEU A 6 -10.94 19.31 -12.79
CA LEU A 6 -11.61 18.38 -13.71
C LEU A 6 -13.13 18.56 -13.70
N VAL A 7 -13.73 18.78 -12.53
CA VAL A 7 -15.18 19.08 -12.41
C VAL A 7 -15.53 20.43 -13.05
N LYS A 8 -14.79 21.50 -12.77
CA LYS A 8 -14.99 22.83 -13.39
C LYS A 8 -14.89 22.77 -14.92
N VAL A 9 -13.86 22.10 -15.44
CA VAL A 9 -13.61 21.93 -16.88
C VAL A 9 -14.68 21.03 -17.51
N GLY A 10 -15.07 19.93 -16.85
CA GLY A 10 -16.15 19.05 -17.30
C GLY A 10 -17.49 19.79 -17.41
N GLN A 11 -17.85 20.60 -16.41
CA GLN A 11 -19.03 21.47 -16.45
C GLN A 11 -18.97 22.46 -17.62
N LYS A 12 -17.82 23.14 -17.80
CA LYS A 12 -17.60 24.15 -18.85
C LYS A 12 -17.64 23.57 -20.27
N LEU A 13 -17.11 22.37 -20.47
CA LEU A 13 -17.09 21.65 -21.75
C LEU A 13 -18.32 20.75 -21.97
N LYS A 14 -19.18 20.59 -20.96
CA LYS A 14 -20.30 19.62 -20.92
C LYS A 14 -19.86 18.16 -21.10
N VAL A 15 -18.69 17.81 -20.59
CA VAL A 15 -18.11 16.45 -20.61
C VAL A 15 -18.11 15.87 -19.20
N CYS A 16 -18.41 14.57 -19.06
CA CYS A 16 -18.34 13.90 -17.76
C CYS A 16 -16.87 13.74 -17.30
N PRO A 17 -16.45 14.37 -16.18
CA PRO A 17 -15.05 14.39 -15.77
C PRO A 17 -14.52 13.00 -15.39
N TYR A 18 -15.40 12.09 -14.94
CA TYR A 18 -15.05 10.71 -14.60
C TYR A 18 -14.65 9.85 -15.81
N PHE A 19 -15.26 10.08 -16.97
CA PHE A 19 -14.87 9.38 -18.19
C PHE A 19 -13.67 10.06 -18.86
N ALA A 20 -13.65 11.40 -18.90
CA ALA A 20 -12.52 12.15 -19.44
C ALA A 20 -11.20 11.83 -18.73
N SER A 21 -11.18 11.71 -17.39
CA SER A 21 -9.96 11.37 -16.66
C SER A 21 -9.42 9.98 -17.02
N LYS A 22 -10.29 8.98 -17.26
CA LYS A 22 -9.88 7.64 -17.68
C LYS A 22 -9.29 7.58 -19.10
N GLU A 23 -9.65 8.52 -19.97
CA GLU A 23 -9.09 8.63 -21.31
C GLU A 23 -7.77 9.41 -21.27
N LEU A 24 -7.70 10.49 -20.49
CA LEU A 24 -6.49 11.27 -20.28
C LEU A 24 -5.36 10.49 -19.56
N THR A 25 -5.67 9.39 -18.85
CA THR A 25 -4.66 8.54 -18.18
C THR A 25 -3.58 7.99 -19.12
N SER A 26 -3.87 7.73 -20.41
CA SER A 26 -2.84 7.26 -21.36
C SER A 26 -1.83 8.32 -21.78
N ASP A 27 -2.19 9.59 -21.62
CA ASP A 27 -1.45 10.74 -22.14
C ASP A 27 -0.77 11.53 -21.00
N ALA A 28 -0.89 11.05 -19.75
CA ALA A 28 -0.46 11.75 -18.55
C ALA A 28 0.93 11.30 -18.06
N ASP A 29 1.89 12.24 -17.99
CA ASP A 29 3.22 12.02 -17.40
C ASP A 29 3.17 11.59 -15.91
N ILE A 30 2.14 12.05 -15.18
CA ILE A 30 1.95 11.80 -13.75
C ILE A 30 0.46 11.55 -13.48
N THR A 31 0.13 10.39 -12.90
CA THR A 31 -1.24 10.05 -12.47
C THR A 31 -1.29 9.84 -10.96
N PHE A 32 -2.12 10.62 -10.27
CA PHE A 32 -2.40 10.45 -8.85
C PHE A 32 -3.62 9.53 -8.65
N MET A 33 -3.48 8.46 -7.86
CA MET A 33 -4.56 7.52 -7.58
C MET A 33 -4.45 6.92 -6.17
N PRO A 34 -5.56 6.54 -5.52
CA PRO A 34 -5.53 5.90 -4.21
C PRO A 34 -5.03 4.45 -4.32
N TYR A 35 -4.45 3.92 -3.24
CA TYR A 35 -3.82 2.59 -3.21
C TYR A 35 -4.71 1.44 -3.70
N ASN A 36 -6.02 1.48 -3.46
CA ASN A 36 -6.92 0.42 -3.92
C ASN A 36 -7.06 0.39 -5.44
N TYR A 37 -6.98 1.53 -6.14
CA TYR A 37 -6.99 1.58 -7.60
C TYR A 37 -5.72 0.97 -8.20
N LEU A 38 -4.62 1.02 -7.45
CA LEU A 38 -3.32 0.51 -7.85
C LEU A 38 -3.09 -0.96 -7.45
N LEU A 39 -3.54 -1.40 -6.27
CA LEU A 39 -3.24 -2.74 -5.74
C LEU A 39 -4.24 -3.81 -6.19
N ASP A 40 -5.54 -3.50 -6.26
CA ASP A 40 -6.56 -4.45 -6.72
C ASP A 40 -6.48 -4.64 -8.26
N PRO A 41 -6.27 -5.87 -8.77
CA PRO A 41 -6.30 -6.15 -10.21
C PRO A 41 -7.63 -5.81 -10.89
N LYS A 42 -8.78 -5.98 -10.20
CA LYS A 42 -10.10 -5.60 -10.75
C LYS A 42 -10.16 -4.08 -10.92
N ALA A 43 -9.80 -3.31 -9.89
CA ALA A 43 -9.75 -1.85 -9.96
C ALA A 43 -8.75 -1.31 -11.02
N ARG A 44 -7.53 -1.88 -11.14
CA ARG A 44 -6.59 -1.50 -12.22
C ARG A 44 -7.23 -1.66 -13.61
N LYS A 45 -7.78 -2.84 -13.88
CA LYS A 45 -8.44 -3.18 -15.16
C LYS A 45 -9.63 -2.25 -15.45
N ALA A 46 -10.49 -2.00 -14.46
CA ALA A 46 -11.67 -1.14 -14.59
C ALA A 46 -11.35 0.36 -14.79
N ASN A 47 -10.11 0.78 -14.52
CA ASN A 47 -9.63 2.15 -14.72
C ASN A 47 -8.58 2.28 -15.84
N LYS A 48 -8.36 1.22 -16.65
CA LYS A 48 -7.39 1.17 -17.75
C LYS A 48 -5.94 1.50 -17.34
N VAL A 49 -5.56 1.23 -16.09
CA VAL A 49 -4.21 1.53 -15.57
C VAL A 49 -3.22 0.46 -16.05
N ASP A 50 -2.41 0.81 -17.05
CA ASP A 50 -1.17 0.08 -17.35
C ASP A 50 -0.05 0.55 -16.40
N LEU A 51 0.87 -0.35 -16.09
CA LEU A 51 2.02 -0.14 -15.20
C LEU A 51 3.35 -0.55 -15.86
N ASN A 52 3.32 -1.07 -17.08
CA ASN A 52 4.50 -1.47 -17.84
C ASN A 52 5.50 -0.30 -17.95
N ASN A 53 6.76 -0.53 -17.56
CA ASN A 53 7.83 0.45 -17.51
C ASN A 53 7.51 1.74 -16.68
N THR A 54 6.48 1.71 -15.84
CA THR A 54 6.06 2.85 -15.00
C THR A 54 6.85 2.90 -13.69
N ILE A 55 7.10 4.12 -13.18
CA ILE A 55 7.66 4.35 -11.85
C ILE A 55 6.49 4.54 -10.88
N VAL A 56 6.37 3.64 -9.91
CA VAL A 56 5.32 3.67 -8.88
C VAL A 56 5.90 4.31 -7.61
N ILE A 57 5.22 5.32 -7.07
CA ILE A 57 5.56 5.94 -5.77
C ILE A 57 4.37 5.72 -4.83
N LEU A 58 4.59 4.96 -3.75
CA LEU A 58 3.63 4.79 -2.68
C LEU A 58 3.99 5.74 -1.54
N ASP A 59 3.33 6.90 -1.49
CA ASP A 59 3.52 7.88 -0.42
C ASP A 59 2.53 7.71 0.73
N GLU A 60 3.00 7.99 1.94
CA GLU A 60 2.44 7.54 3.22
C GLU A 60 2.23 6.01 3.35
N ALA A 61 3.16 5.22 2.82
CA ALA A 61 3.15 3.75 2.79
C ALA A 61 3.34 3.05 4.16
N HIS A 62 2.94 3.68 5.27
CA HIS A 62 3.04 3.10 6.62
C HIS A 62 1.94 2.07 6.95
N ASN A 63 0.92 1.97 6.09
CA ASN A 63 -0.19 1.01 6.17
C ASN A 63 -0.13 -0.05 5.03
N ILE A 64 0.91 -0.06 4.20
CA ILE A 64 0.92 -0.77 2.91
C ILE A 64 0.73 -2.29 3.07
N GLU A 65 1.36 -2.89 4.09
CA GLU A 65 1.18 -4.32 4.37
C GLU A 65 -0.28 -4.68 4.70
N LYS A 66 -0.97 -3.87 5.49
CA LYS A 66 -2.39 -4.09 5.80
C LYS A 66 -3.25 -4.06 4.53
N ILE A 67 -2.97 -3.14 3.61
CA ILE A 67 -3.74 -2.96 2.38
C ILE A 67 -3.47 -4.13 1.41
N CYS A 68 -2.22 -4.59 1.30
CA CYS A 68 -1.88 -5.78 0.52
C CYS A 68 -2.45 -7.09 1.11
N GLU A 69 -2.56 -7.21 2.44
CA GLU A 69 -3.31 -8.29 3.09
C GLU A 69 -4.81 -8.22 2.77
N GLU A 70 -5.39 -7.01 2.79
CA GLU A 70 -6.82 -6.80 2.58
C GLU A 70 -7.23 -6.96 1.11
N SER A 71 -6.40 -6.56 0.14
CA SER A 71 -6.62 -6.86 -1.29
C SER A 71 -6.42 -8.34 -1.66
N ALA A 72 -5.74 -9.11 -0.82
CA ALA A 72 -5.58 -10.56 -0.95
C ALA A 72 -6.55 -11.36 -0.06
N SER A 73 -7.44 -10.69 0.68
CA SER A 73 -8.42 -11.31 1.57
C SER A 73 -9.84 -11.19 1.01
N VAL A 74 -10.73 -12.08 1.43
CA VAL A 74 -12.15 -12.03 1.06
C VAL A 74 -13.05 -12.45 2.23
N GLN A 75 -14.24 -11.87 2.29
CA GLN A 75 -15.30 -12.21 3.24
C GLN A 75 -16.57 -12.53 2.44
N ILE A 76 -17.32 -13.54 2.87
CA ILE A 76 -18.63 -13.88 2.32
C ILE A 76 -19.59 -14.25 3.45
N ARG A 77 -20.87 -13.91 3.30
CA ARG A 77 -21.93 -14.11 4.30
C ARG A 77 -22.99 -15.06 3.77
N SER A 78 -23.74 -15.69 4.68
CA SER A 78 -24.99 -16.38 4.33
C SER A 78 -25.95 -15.46 3.55
N SER A 79 -26.00 -14.16 3.90
CA SER A 79 -26.80 -13.17 3.16
C SER A 79 -26.41 -13.01 1.71
N ASP A 80 -25.11 -13.11 1.39
CA ASP A 80 -24.59 -12.82 0.05
C ASP A 80 -24.94 -13.97 -0.91
N ILE A 81 -24.88 -15.21 -0.41
CA ILE A 81 -25.31 -16.42 -1.13
C ILE A 81 -26.83 -16.45 -1.29
N ALA A 82 -27.61 -16.16 -0.24
CA ALA A 82 -29.07 -16.11 -0.33
C ALA A 82 -29.54 -15.04 -1.33
N LEU A 83 -28.88 -13.87 -1.37
CA LEU A 83 -29.12 -12.85 -2.38
C LEU A 83 -28.73 -13.32 -3.78
N ALA A 84 -27.59 -14.01 -3.96
CA ALA A 84 -27.21 -14.58 -5.24
C ALA A 84 -28.24 -15.61 -5.77
N ILE A 85 -28.76 -16.49 -4.91
CA ILE A 85 -29.79 -17.47 -5.28
C ILE A 85 -31.08 -16.77 -5.73
N ASP A 86 -31.50 -15.73 -5.02
CA ASP A 86 -32.68 -14.94 -5.36
C ASP A 86 -32.46 -14.09 -6.63
N ASP A 87 -31.27 -13.51 -6.82
CA ASP A 87 -30.87 -12.78 -8.02
C ASP A 87 -30.90 -13.68 -9.26
N VAL A 88 -30.28 -14.88 -9.23
CA VAL A 88 -30.37 -15.84 -10.36
C VAL A 88 -31.82 -16.24 -10.61
N THR A 89 -32.62 -16.45 -9.55
CA THR A 89 -34.03 -16.80 -9.68
C THR A 89 -34.84 -15.69 -10.36
N HIS A 90 -34.53 -14.42 -10.12
CA HIS A 90 -35.16 -13.30 -10.80
C HIS A 90 -34.70 -13.16 -12.26
N VAL A 91 -33.41 -13.35 -12.55
CA VAL A 91 -32.90 -13.35 -13.94
C VAL A 91 -33.53 -14.49 -14.76
N MET A 92 -33.63 -15.71 -14.20
CA MET A 92 -34.31 -16.83 -14.86
C MET A 92 -35.78 -16.52 -15.16
N LYS A 93 -36.54 -15.94 -14.21
CA LYS A 93 -37.93 -15.53 -14.44
C LYS A 93 -38.05 -14.49 -15.54
N ALA A 94 -37.19 -13.46 -15.54
CA ALA A 94 -37.19 -12.40 -16.56
C ALA A 94 -36.82 -12.93 -17.95
N MET A 95 -35.96 -13.96 -18.03
CA MET A 95 -35.67 -14.65 -19.30
C MET A 95 -36.81 -15.55 -19.80
N MET A 96 -37.72 -15.99 -18.92
CA MET A 96 -38.89 -16.80 -19.28
C MET A 96 -40.14 -15.96 -19.59
N SER A 97 -40.19 -14.69 -19.20
CA SER A 97 -41.28 -13.77 -19.55
C SER A 97 -41.03 -13.08 -20.89
N GLU A 98 -41.96 -13.23 -21.83
CA GLU A 98 -41.82 -12.75 -23.23
C GLU A 98 -41.66 -11.22 -23.36
N ASN A 99 -42.09 -10.45 -22.36
CA ASN A 99 -42.00 -8.97 -22.35
C ASN A 99 -40.56 -8.40 -22.33
N ALA A 100 -39.52 -9.23 -22.29
CA ALA A 100 -38.11 -8.80 -22.30
C ALA A 100 -37.53 -8.53 -23.71
N LEU A 101 -38.35 -8.59 -24.77
CA LEU A 101 -37.91 -8.48 -26.17
C LEU A 101 -37.76 -7.03 -26.70
N ASP A 102 -38.34 -6.03 -26.04
CA ASP A 102 -38.67 -4.74 -26.69
C ASP A 102 -37.77 -3.54 -26.29
N PHE A 103 -36.63 -3.77 -25.63
CA PHE A 103 -35.73 -2.69 -25.17
C PHE A 103 -34.23 -2.93 -25.35
N MET A 104 -33.82 -4.01 -26.02
CA MET A 104 -32.45 -4.17 -26.53
C MET A 104 -32.54 -4.51 -28.02
N SER A 105 -31.93 -3.68 -28.86
CA SER A 105 -32.01 -3.78 -30.32
C SER A 105 -31.49 -5.12 -30.84
N ASN A 106 -32.24 -5.74 -31.75
CA ASN A 106 -31.89 -7.01 -32.40
C ASN A 106 -30.47 -6.99 -33.00
N ASP A 107 -29.57 -7.82 -32.45
CA ASP A 107 -28.76 -8.81 -33.21
C ASP A 107 -27.72 -9.53 -32.33
N GLU A 108 -27.36 -9.00 -31.16
CA GLU A 108 -26.42 -9.70 -30.26
C GLU A 108 -27.10 -10.84 -29.48
N PRO A 109 -26.57 -12.08 -29.53
CA PRO A 109 -27.12 -13.21 -28.80
C PRO A 109 -26.88 -13.04 -27.30
N LYS A 110 -27.88 -13.43 -26.48
CA LYS A 110 -27.76 -13.45 -25.02
C LYS A 110 -26.53 -14.26 -24.59
N ASP A 111 -25.60 -13.60 -23.92
CA ASP A 111 -24.29 -14.11 -23.48
C ASP A 111 -24.32 -15.46 -22.74
N PHE A 112 -25.42 -15.74 -22.04
CA PHE A 112 -25.62 -16.91 -21.17
C PHE A 112 -27.03 -17.46 -21.32
N LYS A 113 -27.15 -18.78 -21.16
CA LYS A 113 -28.39 -19.54 -21.35
C LYS A 113 -29.09 -19.83 -20.02
N LEU A 114 -30.37 -20.22 -20.10
CA LEU A 114 -31.12 -20.73 -18.96
C LEU A 114 -30.45 -21.97 -18.31
N GLU A 115 -29.76 -22.78 -19.12
CA GLU A 115 -28.95 -23.94 -18.70
C GLU A 115 -27.82 -23.52 -17.74
N ASP A 116 -27.07 -22.47 -18.09
CA ASP A 116 -25.97 -21.92 -17.27
C ASP A 116 -26.49 -21.36 -15.94
N LEU A 117 -27.67 -20.72 -15.97
CA LEU A 117 -28.33 -20.19 -14.77
C LEU A 117 -28.86 -21.28 -13.85
N ALA A 118 -29.41 -22.36 -14.41
CA ALA A 118 -29.87 -23.51 -13.64
C ALA A 118 -28.70 -24.20 -12.92
N LEU A 119 -27.58 -24.41 -13.63
CA LEU A 119 -26.36 -24.97 -13.05
C LEU A 119 -25.78 -24.04 -11.97
N LEU A 120 -25.65 -22.73 -12.24
CA LEU A 120 -25.18 -21.77 -11.24
C LEU A 120 -26.07 -21.76 -9.98
N LYS A 121 -27.40 -21.83 -10.15
CA LYS A 121 -28.33 -21.90 -9.02
C LYS A 121 -28.17 -23.18 -8.21
N GLU A 122 -27.92 -24.32 -8.85
CA GLU A 122 -27.63 -25.58 -8.16
C GLU A 122 -26.34 -25.46 -7.32
N MET A 123 -25.25 -24.95 -7.93
CA MET A 123 -23.98 -24.71 -7.23
C MET A 123 -24.12 -23.75 -6.04
N LEU A 124 -24.94 -22.70 -6.18
CA LEU A 124 -25.24 -21.76 -5.09
C LEU A 124 -26.01 -22.42 -3.94
N LEU A 125 -26.96 -23.31 -4.22
CA LEU A 125 -27.73 -24.06 -3.22
C LEU A 125 -26.86 -25.10 -2.49
N ASP A 126 -25.97 -25.81 -3.21
CA ASP A 126 -24.98 -26.70 -2.60
C ASP A 126 -24.00 -25.90 -1.70
N LEU A 127 -23.60 -24.69 -2.11
CA LEU A 127 -22.76 -23.81 -1.29
C LEU A 127 -23.50 -23.26 -0.07
N GLU A 128 -24.76 -22.83 -0.21
CA GLU A 128 -25.61 -22.42 0.91
C GLU A 128 -25.68 -23.53 1.95
N LYS A 129 -26.03 -24.76 1.54
CA LYS A 129 -26.06 -25.95 2.39
C LYS A 129 -24.71 -26.25 3.04
N GLY A 130 -23.61 -26.21 2.28
CA GLY A 130 -22.26 -26.43 2.77
C GLY A 130 -21.84 -25.42 3.84
N ILE A 131 -22.20 -24.13 3.67
CA ILE A 131 -22.03 -23.08 4.67
C ILE A 131 -22.95 -23.34 5.87
N ASP A 132 -24.16 -23.85 5.64
CA ASP A 132 -25.14 -24.09 6.67
C ASP A 132 -24.75 -25.25 7.62
N ASP A 133 -24.07 -26.27 7.10
CA ASP A 133 -23.55 -27.43 7.85
C ASP A 133 -22.22 -27.17 8.61
N ILE A 134 -21.59 -26.00 8.47
CA ILE A 134 -20.38 -25.65 9.24
C ILE A 134 -20.68 -25.56 10.74
N VAL A 135 -20.01 -26.38 11.55
CA VAL A 135 -20.05 -26.30 13.01
C VAL A 135 -19.19 -25.14 13.50
N VAL A 136 -19.78 -24.18 14.22
CA VAL A 136 -19.08 -23.11 14.93
C VAL A 136 -19.13 -23.40 16.43
N GLU A 137 -18.03 -23.91 16.97
CA GLU A 137 -17.90 -24.37 18.36
C GLU A 137 -18.03 -23.19 19.35
N ASN A 138 -17.29 -22.11 19.09
CA ASN A 138 -17.32 -20.90 19.92
C ASN A 138 -18.20 -19.84 19.25
N LYS A 139 -19.41 -19.67 19.78
CA LYS A 139 -20.41 -18.73 19.25
C LYS A 139 -20.02 -17.25 19.37
N THR A 140 -19.03 -16.89 20.20
CA THR A 140 -18.64 -15.48 20.44
C THR A 140 -17.28 -15.10 19.84
N GLU A 141 -16.34 -16.05 19.72
CA GLU A 141 -15.01 -15.79 19.12
C GLU A 141 -14.82 -16.49 17.75
N GLY A 142 -15.79 -17.28 17.30
CA GLY A 142 -15.75 -18.02 16.02
C GLY A 142 -14.88 -19.28 16.05
N THR A 143 -14.88 -20.03 14.95
CA THR A 143 -14.04 -21.22 14.73
C THR A 143 -13.08 -20.97 13.55
N THR A 144 -11.84 -21.43 13.68
CA THR A 144 -10.78 -21.23 12.68
C THR A 144 -10.41 -22.56 12.04
N PHE A 145 -10.39 -22.62 10.70
CA PHE A 145 -10.10 -23.83 9.92
C PHE A 145 -8.80 -23.67 9.11
N PRO A 146 -8.12 -24.78 8.74
CA PRO A 146 -7.00 -24.75 7.80
C PRO A 146 -7.42 -24.18 6.44
N PRO A 147 -6.51 -23.58 5.64
CA PRO A 147 -6.88 -23.01 4.34
C PRO A 147 -7.42 -24.02 3.32
N ALA A 148 -7.08 -25.32 3.49
CA ALA A 148 -7.63 -26.43 2.70
C ALA A 148 -9.17 -26.46 2.73
N PHE A 149 -9.77 -26.20 3.90
CA PHE A 149 -11.23 -26.21 4.12
C PHE A 149 -11.99 -25.31 3.14
N MET A 150 -11.38 -24.22 2.66
CA MET A 150 -12.02 -23.35 1.66
C MET A 150 -12.15 -24.04 0.29
N PHE A 151 -11.16 -24.83 -0.10
CA PHE A 151 -11.20 -25.62 -1.32
C PHE A 151 -12.18 -26.80 -1.16
N ASP A 152 -12.20 -27.45 0.01
CA ASP A 152 -13.13 -28.55 0.30
C ASP A 152 -14.60 -28.09 0.27
N LEU A 153 -14.91 -26.95 0.91
CA LEU A 153 -16.23 -26.33 0.91
C LEU A 153 -16.70 -25.94 -0.50
N LEU A 154 -15.82 -25.31 -1.29
CA LEU A 154 -16.14 -24.89 -2.66
C LEU A 154 -16.27 -26.08 -3.61
N ALA A 155 -15.43 -27.10 -3.48
CA ALA A 155 -15.49 -28.33 -4.27
C ALA A 155 -16.76 -29.15 -3.96
N GLY A 156 -17.21 -29.17 -2.70
CA GLY A 156 -18.51 -29.73 -2.30
C GLY A 156 -19.70 -29.06 -3.00
N ALA A 157 -19.54 -27.80 -3.40
CA ALA A 157 -20.49 -27.03 -4.20
C ALA A 157 -20.08 -26.91 -5.69
N LYS A 158 -19.26 -27.85 -6.19
CA LYS A 158 -18.81 -27.98 -7.59
C LYS A 158 -17.97 -26.80 -8.11
N PHE A 159 -17.61 -25.83 -7.27
CA PHE A 159 -16.63 -24.79 -7.60
C PHE A 159 -15.22 -25.36 -7.46
N THR A 160 -14.54 -25.55 -8.59
CA THR A 160 -13.22 -26.22 -8.69
C THR A 160 -12.26 -25.34 -9.50
N PRO A 161 -10.94 -25.60 -9.49
CA PRO A 161 -10.00 -24.88 -10.36
C PRO A 161 -10.35 -24.92 -11.85
N ALA A 162 -11.05 -25.97 -12.30
CA ALA A 162 -11.50 -26.14 -13.69
C ALA A 162 -12.81 -25.39 -14.00
N THR A 163 -13.79 -25.38 -13.08
CA THR A 163 -15.08 -24.71 -13.29
C THR A 163 -15.02 -23.21 -12.99
N ALA A 164 -14.22 -22.79 -12.00
CA ALA A 164 -14.17 -21.40 -11.52
C ALA A 164 -13.96 -20.33 -12.61
N PRO A 165 -13.08 -20.49 -13.63
CA PRO A 165 -12.91 -19.48 -14.68
C PRO A 165 -14.20 -19.23 -15.50
N ALA A 166 -14.95 -20.29 -15.81
CA ALA A 166 -16.23 -20.18 -16.50
C ALA A 166 -17.30 -19.56 -15.60
N THR A 167 -17.35 -19.96 -14.32
CA THR A 167 -18.29 -19.41 -13.35
C THR A 167 -18.03 -17.92 -13.06
N ILE A 168 -16.77 -17.49 -12.94
CA ILE A 168 -16.40 -16.07 -12.79
C ILE A 168 -16.87 -15.27 -14.00
N SER A 169 -16.68 -15.77 -15.23
CA SER A 169 -17.17 -15.12 -16.46
C SER A 169 -18.70 -15.03 -16.52
N LEU A 170 -19.43 -16.04 -16.04
CA LEU A 170 -20.88 -15.99 -15.91
C LEU A 170 -21.33 -14.95 -14.88
N LEU A 171 -20.68 -14.91 -13.71
CA LEU A 171 -20.98 -13.94 -12.64
C LEU A 171 -20.70 -12.50 -13.09
N GLU A 172 -19.57 -12.23 -13.74
CA GLU A 172 -19.25 -10.88 -14.25
C GLU A 172 -20.28 -10.38 -15.28
N ARG A 173 -20.77 -11.26 -16.16
CA ARG A 173 -21.82 -10.93 -17.15
C ARG A 173 -23.20 -10.77 -16.51
N LEU A 174 -23.51 -11.52 -15.45
CA LEU A 174 -24.71 -11.32 -14.65
C LEU A 174 -24.71 -9.97 -13.92
N VAL A 175 -23.56 -9.53 -13.35
CA VAL A 175 -23.42 -8.18 -12.77
C VAL A 175 -23.71 -7.10 -13.81
N GLN A 176 -23.20 -7.26 -15.04
CA GLN A 176 -23.43 -6.32 -16.14
C GLN A 176 -24.91 -6.28 -16.54
N PHE A 177 -25.53 -7.44 -16.80
CA PHE A 177 -26.95 -7.55 -17.13
C PHE A 177 -27.84 -6.91 -16.07
N MET A 178 -27.64 -7.24 -14.78
CA MET A 178 -28.40 -6.67 -13.68
C MET A 178 -28.16 -5.16 -13.52
N THR A 179 -26.94 -4.67 -13.78
CA THR A 179 -26.63 -3.23 -13.71
C THR A 179 -27.37 -2.44 -14.79
N VAL A 180 -27.51 -2.98 -16.00
CA VAL A 180 -28.35 -2.39 -17.06
C VAL A 180 -29.83 -2.43 -16.64
N GLN A 181 -30.36 -3.61 -16.32
CA GLN A 181 -31.77 -3.78 -15.93
C GLN A 181 -32.18 -2.94 -14.71
N SER A 182 -31.26 -2.65 -13.79
CA SER A 182 -31.50 -1.80 -12.60
C SER A 182 -31.72 -0.31 -12.90
N GLN A 183 -31.64 0.13 -14.16
CA GLN A 183 -31.97 1.50 -14.57
C GLN A 183 -33.47 1.64 -14.89
N ASP A 184 -34.05 0.66 -15.57
CA ASP A 184 -35.46 0.67 -16.01
C ASP A 184 -36.39 -0.13 -15.09
N SER A 185 -35.85 -0.93 -14.16
CA SER A 185 -36.63 -1.85 -13.33
C SER A 185 -36.04 -2.04 -11.92
N ALA A 186 -36.82 -2.66 -11.02
CA ALA A 186 -36.47 -2.88 -9.61
C ALA A 186 -35.41 -3.98 -9.37
N PHE A 187 -34.56 -4.30 -10.35
CA PHE A 187 -33.45 -5.25 -10.19
C PHE A 187 -32.36 -4.68 -9.25
N ARG A 188 -31.80 -5.53 -8.40
CA ARG A 188 -30.61 -5.22 -7.59
C ARG A 188 -29.37 -5.14 -8.51
N LYS A 189 -28.33 -4.41 -8.13
CA LYS A 189 -27.11 -4.22 -8.95
C LYS A 189 -26.13 -5.42 -8.94
N GLY A 190 -26.62 -6.64 -8.74
CA GLY A 190 -25.83 -7.88 -8.79
C GLY A 190 -24.63 -8.00 -7.83
N GLY A 191 -24.53 -7.17 -6.78
CA GLY A 191 -23.33 -7.12 -5.92
C GLY A 191 -22.98 -8.44 -5.20
N SER A 192 -23.99 -9.29 -4.97
CA SER A 192 -23.87 -10.69 -4.55
C SER A 192 -22.94 -11.52 -5.45
N PHE A 193 -23.06 -11.34 -6.76
CA PHE A 193 -22.24 -12.03 -7.77
C PHE A 193 -20.81 -11.50 -7.85
N ASP A 194 -20.56 -10.20 -7.61
CA ASP A 194 -19.19 -9.69 -7.55
C ASP A 194 -18.44 -10.20 -6.31
N VAL A 195 -19.11 -10.31 -5.16
CA VAL A 195 -18.54 -10.94 -3.94
C VAL A 195 -18.15 -12.39 -4.22
N LEU A 196 -19.01 -13.19 -4.87
CA LEU A 196 -18.70 -14.57 -5.24
C LEU A 196 -17.61 -14.66 -6.33
N SER A 197 -17.65 -13.80 -7.35
CA SER A 197 -16.60 -13.67 -8.36
C SER A 197 -15.25 -13.37 -7.72
N ASN A 198 -15.22 -12.47 -6.72
CA ASN A 198 -14.01 -12.15 -5.96
C ASN A 198 -13.53 -13.33 -5.11
N LEU A 199 -14.44 -14.03 -4.40
CA LEU A 199 -14.09 -15.25 -3.64
C LEU A 199 -13.44 -16.31 -4.53
N LEU A 200 -14.06 -16.64 -5.66
CA LEU A 200 -13.53 -17.61 -6.61
C LEU A 200 -12.20 -17.14 -7.21
N SER A 201 -12.07 -15.85 -7.53
CA SER A 201 -10.83 -15.26 -8.03
C SER A 201 -9.70 -15.36 -7.01
N VAL A 202 -9.94 -15.02 -5.74
CA VAL A 202 -8.93 -15.04 -4.66
C VAL A 202 -8.54 -16.47 -4.27
N VAL A 203 -9.49 -17.41 -4.24
CA VAL A 203 -9.19 -18.82 -3.93
C VAL A 203 -8.49 -19.51 -5.10
N PHE A 204 -9.03 -19.42 -6.32
CA PHE A 204 -8.58 -20.14 -7.51
C PHE A 204 -7.70 -19.35 -8.49
N VAL A 205 -6.97 -18.32 -8.02
CA VAL A 205 -5.79 -17.77 -8.76
C VAL A 205 -4.93 -18.93 -9.27
N LYS A 206 -4.35 -18.84 -10.47
CA LYS A 206 -3.37 -19.84 -10.96
C LYS A 206 -2.24 -20.02 -9.93
N LYS A 207 -2.18 -21.18 -9.28
CA LYS A 207 -1.50 -21.37 -7.98
C LYS A 207 -0.69 -22.65 -7.84
N GLU A 208 -0.57 -23.50 -8.86
CA GLU A 208 0.03 -24.83 -8.73
C GLU A 208 1.44 -24.79 -8.10
N ASP A 209 2.30 -23.86 -8.54
CA ASP A 209 3.64 -23.64 -7.97
C ASP A 209 3.65 -22.99 -6.57
N ILE A 210 2.50 -22.51 -6.09
CA ILE A 210 2.36 -21.56 -4.96
C ILE A 210 1.46 -22.11 -3.83
N ILE A 211 0.82 -23.28 -3.99
CA ILE A 211 -0.09 -23.88 -2.99
C ILE A 211 0.54 -23.92 -1.58
N ALA A 212 1.82 -24.31 -1.47
CA ALA A 212 2.54 -24.35 -0.20
C ALA A 212 2.68 -22.96 0.48
N LYS A 213 2.80 -21.87 -0.30
CA LYS A 213 2.80 -20.50 0.22
C LYS A 213 1.40 -20.08 0.71
N VAL A 214 0.36 -20.50 -0.03
CA VAL A 214 -1.06 -20.23 0.33
C VAL A 214 -1.44 -20.91 1.64
N LEU A 215 -1.16 -22.22 1.79
CA LEU A 215 -1.45 -22.99 3.01
C LEU A 215 -0.78 -22.43 4.28
N ARG A 216 0.38 -21.77 4.13
CA ARG A 216 1.09 -21.09 5.21
C ARG A 216 0.58 -19.68 5.53
N SER A 217 0.10 -18.96 4.50
CA SER A 217 -0.17 -17.51 4.56
C SER A 217 -1.63 -17.14 4.77
N PHE A 218 -2.55 -18.03 4.45
CA PHE A 218 -3.98 -17.82 4.63
C PHE A 218 -4.49 -18.49 5.92
N LYS A 219 -5.67 -18.11 6.39
CA LYS A 219 -6.49 -18.86 7.37
C LYS A 219 -7.98 -18.69 7.02
N VAL A 220 -8.79 -19.72 7.29
CA VAL A 220 -10.26 -19.60 7.24
C VAL A 220 -10.76 -19.31 8.65
N HIS A 221 -11.64 -18.32 8.82
CA HIS A 221 -12.26 -18.00 10.09
C HIS A 221 -13.77 -17.76 9.93
N VAL A 222 -14.58 -18.57 10.61
CA VAL A 222 -16.04 -18.56 10.53
C VAL A 222 -16.63 -18.11 11.86
N GLN A 223 -17.42 -17.05 11.81
CA GLN A 223 -18.14 -16.47 12.96
C GLN A 223 -19.65 -16.47 12.67
N ILE A 224 -20.47 -16.45 13.72
CA ILE A 224 -21.91 -16.27 13.58
C ILE A 224 -22.19 -14.80 13.24
N GLU A 225 -23.14 -14.56 12.33
CA GLU A 225 -23.57 -13.22 11.98
C GLU A 225 -24.51 -12.66 13.05
N GLU A 226 -23.99 -11.77 13.91
CA GLU A 226 -24.80 -11.01 14.84
C GLU A 226 -25.74 -10.07 14.07
N LEU A 227 -27.04 -10.41 14.05
CA LEU A 227 -28.12 -9.53 13.59
C LEU A 227 -28.25 -8.32 14.52
N LYS A 228 -27.41 -7.31 14.29
CA LYS A 228 -27.41 -6.05 15.06
C LYS A 228 -28.75 -5.35 14.92
N GLN A 229 -29.52 -5.37 16.02
CA GLN A 229 -30.78 -4.66 16.15
C GLN A 229 -30.56 -3.14 16.14
N ASN A 230 -30.37 -2.56 14.95
CA ASN A 230 -30.33 -1.12 14.72
C ASN A 230 -31.74 -0.50 14.82
N ALA A 231 -32.41 -0.73 15.95
CA ALA A 231 -33.72 -0.21 16.30
C ALA A 231 -33.65 1.30 16.61
N LYS A 232 -33.37 2.10 15.58
CA LYS A 232 -33.56 3.58 15.56
C LYS A 232 -33.50 4.27 14.20
N ASN A 233 -33.04 3.62 13.12
CA ASN A 233 -33.00 4.21 11.76
C ASN A 233 -33.37 3.18 10.67
N ALA A 234 -34.61 2.70 10.68
CA ALA A 234 -35.17 1.79 9.67
C ALA A 234 -36.41 2.41 8.99
N GLY A 235 -36.22 3.61 8.42
CA GLY A 235 -37.25 4.30 7.65
C GLY A 235 -37.36 3.75 6.23
N LYS A 236 -38.27 2.79 6.02
CA LYS A 236 -38.49 2.01 4.79
C LYS A 236 -37.39 0.98 4.44
N ASP A 237 -37.76 0.09 3.53
CA ASP A 237 -36.94 -0.91 2.81
C ASP A 237 -36.28 -2.05 3.62
N GLY A 238 -36.85 -2.38 4.78
CA GLY A 238 -36.55 -3.59 5.55
C GLY A 238 -37.22 -4.87 5.00
N TRP A 239 -36.81 -5.36 3.82
CA TRP A 239 -37.41 -6.56 3.16
C TRP A 239 -37.43 -7.82 4.05
N LEU A 240 -36.46 -7.97 4.96
CA LEU A 240 -36.27 -9.13 5.85
C LEU A 240 -37.41 -9.35 6.88
N SER A 241 -38.40 -8.46 6.98
CA SER A 241 -39.51 -8.58 7.94
C SER A 241 -40.80 -9.19 7.37
N LYS A 242 -40.80 -9.71 6.14
CA LYS A 242 -41.97 -10.36 5.50
C LYS A 242 -41.67 -11.78 4.98
N ALA A 243 -41.08 -12.62 5.83
CA ALA A 243 -41.21 -14.06 5.66
C ALA A 243 -42.68 -14.45 5.91
N SER A 244 -43.37 -14.99 4.90
CA SER A 244 -44.77 -15.40 5.01
C SER A 244 -44.91 -16.60 5.96
N SER A 245 -45.97 -16.61 6.77
CA SER A 245 -46.30 -17.71 7.66
C SER A 245 -46.85 -18.91 6.87
N ASN A 246 -45.96 -19.68 6.22
CA ASN A 246 -46.10 -21.12 5.91
C ASN A 246 -44.90 -21.65 5.09
N SER A 247 -43.75 -21.84 5.74
CA SER A 247 -42.72 -22.78 5.26
C SER A 247 -41.85 -23.28 6.41
N THR A 248 -41.72 -24.58 6.57
CA THR A 248 -40.82 -25.22 7.55
C THR A 248 -39.37 -25.16 7.05
N VAL A 249 -38.64 -24.12 7.41
CA VAL A 249 -37.25 -23.89 6.96
C VAL A 249 -36.30 -23.77 8.16
N SER A 250 -35.23 -24.55 8.09
CA SER A 250 -33.95 -24.47 8.82
C SER A 250 -33.81 -23.38 9.89
N THR A 251 -33.73 -23.77 11.17
CA THR A 251 -33.38 -22.88 12.31
C THR A 251 -31.86 -22.66 12.45
N LYS A 252 -31.11 -22.69 11.35
CA LYS A 252 -29.66 -22.46 11.35
C LYS A 252 -29.32 -20.98 11.42
N LEU A 253 -28.25 -20.66 12.15
CA LEU A 253 -27.80 -19.28 12.35
C LEU A 253 -26.94 -18.82 11.15
N PRO A 254 -27.15 -17.60 10.63
CA PRO A 254 -26.36 -17.05 9.54
C PRO A 254 -24.89 -16.91 9.95
N LYS A 255 -23.98 -17.04 8.98
CA LYS A 255 -22.53 -17.11 9.21
C LYS A 255 -21.78 -16.13 8.33
N ILE A 256 -20.65 -15.64 8.83
CA ILE A 256 -19.68 -14.86 8.09
C ILE A 256 -18.40 -15.68 7.99
N ILE A 257 -18.03 -16.03 6.76
CA ILE A 257 -16.80 -16.75 6.43
C ILE A 257 -15.76 -15.75 5.96
N ASN A 258 -14.58 -15.79 6.60
CA ASN A 258 -13.44 -14.98 6.24
C ASN A 258 -12.33 -15.88 5.71
N TYR A 259 -11.79 -15.56 4.54
CA TYR A 259 -10.56 -16.12 4.00
C TYR A 259 -9.50 -15.02 4.02
N TRP A 260 -8.77 -14.94 5.12
CA TRP A 260 -7.79 -13.87 5.37
C TRP A 260 -6.40 -14.29 4.90
N CYS A 261 -5.74 -13.41 4.15
CA CYS A 261 -4.30 -13.46 3.90
C CYS A 261 -3.57 -12.64 4.97
N PHE A 262 -2.46 -13.17 5.50
CA PHE A 262 -1.59 -12.48 6.47
C PHE A 262 -0.18 -12.19 5.92
N ASN A 263 0.01 -12.39 4.61
CA ASN A 263 1.26 -12.22 3.89
C ASN A 263 1.08 -11.14 2.80
N PRO A 264 1.50 -9.88 3.04
CA PRO A 264 1.31 -8.78 2.10
C PRO A 264 2.14 -8.95 0.81
N GLY A 265 3.11 -9.87 0.79
CA GLY A 265 3.88 -10.21 -0.39
C GLY A 265 3.03 -10.65 -1.59
N PHE A 266 1.82 -11.21 -1.38
CA PHE A 266 0.92 -11.53 -2.49
C PHE A 266 0.43 -10.28 -3.24
N GLY A 267 0.13 -9.18 -2.53
CA GLY A 267 -0.25 -7.91 -3.16
C GLY A 267 0.93 -7.23 -3.86
N MET A 268 2.13 -7.29 -3.26
CA MET A 268 3.34 -6.71 -3.86
C MET A 268 3.84 -7.51 -5.07
N GLU A 269 3.76 -8.84 -5.07
CA GLU A 269 4.07 -9.69 -6.22
C GLU A 269 3.14 -9.39 -7.41
N GLN A 270 1.85 -9.10 -7.16
CA GLN A 270 0.93 -8.68 -8.22
C GLN A 270 1.34 -7.36 -8.89
N LEU A 271 1.98 -6.42 -8.18
CA LEU A 271 2.57 -5.23 -8.80
C LEU A 271 3.84 -5.58 -9.59
N LEU A 272 4.77 -6.33 -8.99
CA LEU A 272 6.04 -6.70 -9.67
C LEU A 272 5.79 -7.46 -10.99
N ASN A 273 4.75 -8.30 -11.04
CA ASN A 273 4.36 -9.04 -12.24
C ASN A 273 3.76 -8.17 -13.38
N THR A 274 3.53 -6.87 -13.17
CA THR A 274 3.03 -5.93 -14.20
C THR A 274 4.14 -5.18 -14.97
N GLN A 275 5.39 -5.65 -14.88
CA GLN A 275 6.55 -5.05 -15.58
C GLN A 275 6.83 -3.58 -15.18
N VAL A 276 6.47 -3.20 -13.94
CA VAL A 276 6.87 -1.91 -13.33
C VAL A 276 8.39 -1.70 -13.38
N ARG A 277 8.80 -0.47 -13.69
CA ARG A 277 10.23 -0.10 -13.79
C ARG A 277 10.89 -0.01 -12.42
N SER A 278 10.16 0.50 -11.43
CA SER A 278 10.61 0.63 -10.04
C SER A 278 9.44 0.99 -9.13
N ILE A 279 9.41 0.43 -7.92
CA ILE A 279 8.50 0.83 -6.84
C ILE A 279 9.32 1.58 -5.78
N ILE A 280 8.85 2.76 -5.37
CA ILE A 280 9.41 3.59 -4.31
C ILE A 280 8.38 3.64 -3.16
N LEU A 281 8.82 3.45 -1.92
CA LEU A 281 7.98 3.52 -0.72
C LEU A 281 8.42 4.70 0.15
N THR A 282 7.51 5.62 0.48
CA THR A 282 7.79 6.77 1.35
C THR A 282 6.75 6.92 2.46
N SER A 283 7.20 7.29 3.66
CA SER A 283 6.39 7.81 4.78
C SER A 283 7.33 8.31 5.87
N GLY A 284 6.91 9.31 6.65
CA GLY A 284 7.59 9.71 7.88
C GLY A 284 7.61 8.64 8.99
N THR A 285 6.89 7.53 8.83
CA THR A 285 6.67 6.51 9.89
C THR A 285 6.98 5.05 9.51
N LEU A 286 7.68 4.80 8.39
CA LEU A 286 8.08 3.42 7.99
C LEU A 286 9.02 2.70 8.98
N ALA A 287 9.74 3.43 9.82
CA ALA A 287 10.73 2.85 10.73
C ALA A 287 10.05 2.07 11.88
N PRO A 288 10.53 0.86 12.25
CA PRO A 288 11.78 0.22 11.81
C PRO A 288 11.66 -0.49 10.45
N LEU A 289 12.59 -0.18 9.54
CA LEU A 289 12.52 -0.66 8.15
C LEU A 289 12.66 -2.18 8.00
N LYS A 290 13.63 -2.82 8.70
CA LYS A 290 13.91 -4.27 8.57
C LYS A 290 12.64 -5.15 8.67
N PRO A 291 11.82 -5.03 9.73
CA PRO A 291 10.51 -5.69 9.80
C PRO A 291 9.58 -5.47 8.61
N LEU A 292 9.44 -4.23 8.13
CA LEU A 292 8.57 -3.91 6.99
C LEU A 292 9.07 -4.60 5.71
N ILE A 293 10.38 -4.59 5.46
CA ILE A 293 10.99 -5.29 4.30
C ILE A 293 10.75 -6.80 4.41
N ALA A 294 10.89 -7.37 5.62
CA ALA A 294 10.66 -8.80 5.87
C ALA A 294 9.19 -9.22 5.67
N GLU A 295 8.23 -8.43 6.16
CA GLU A 295 6.81 -8.73 5.96
C GLU A 295 6.36 -8.55 4.51
N LEU A 296 6.81 -7.50 3.81
CA LEU A 296 6.48 -7.26 2.40
C LEU A 296 7.05 -8.31 1.43
N ALA A 297 8.03 -9.11 1.87
CA ALA A 297 8.58 -10.26 1.14
C ALA A 297 9.08 -9.97 -0.30
N VAL A 298 9.45 -8.72 -0.59
CA VAL A 298 9.97 -8.27 -1.90
C VAL A 298 11.42 -7.77 -1.83
N PRO A 299 12.22 -7.94 -2.89
CA PRO A 299 13.60 -7.47 -2.91
C PRO A 299 13.68 -5.94 -2.96
N ILE A 300 14.18 -5.33 -1.88
CA ILE A 300 14.39 -3.88 -1.79
C ILE A 300 15.88 -3.57 -2.02
N ALA A 301 16.17 -2.90 -3.14
CA ALA A 301 17.53 -2.63 -3.60
C ALA A 301 18.23 -1.49 -2.84
N GLN A 302 17.47 -0.52 -2.32
CA GLN A 302 17.97 0.64 -1.56
C GLN A 302 17.02 0.94 -0.40
N SER A 303 17.57 1.40 0.73
CA SER A 303 16.78 1.84 1.88
C SER A 303 17.47 3.03 2.56
N LEU A 304 16.68 3.97 3.08
CA LEU A 304 17.15 5.23 3.63
C LEU A 304 16.33 5.60 4.89
N GLU A 305 17.01 6.00 5.95
CA GLU A 305 16.39 6.49 7.19
C GLU A 305 17.05 7.83 7.56
N ASN A 306 16.44 8.92 7.10
CA ASN A 306 16.93 10.28 7.33
C ASN A 306 16.70 10.75 8.78
N PRO A 307 17.56 11.64 9.33
CA PRO A 307 17.25 12.36 10.55
C PRO A 307 16.05 13.30 10.34
N HIS A 308 15.41 13.71 11.44
CA HIS A 308 14.34 14.71 11.37
C HIS A 308 14.90 16.11 11.08
N ILE A 309 14.14 16.93 10.36
CA ILE A 309 14.55 18.25 9.85
C ILE A 309 14.52 19.40 10.88
N VAL A 310 14.35 19.11 12.18
CA VAL A 310 14.24 20.15 13.23
C VAL A 310 15.22 19.93 14.37
N ASP A 311 15.69 21.03 14.95
CA ASP A 311 16.63 21.04 16.05
C ASP A 311 16.01 20.63 17.38
N LYS A 312 16.86 20.21 18.31
CA LYS A 312 16.44 19.82 19.67
C LYS A 312 15.77 20.95 20.47
N SER A 313 15.98 22.20 20.06
CA SER A 313 15.35 23.41 20.62
C SER A 313 13.90 23.61 20.15
N GLN A 314 13.49 23.01 19.03
CA GLN A 314 12.16 23.17 18.44
C GLN A 314 11.13 22.17 18.98
N VAL A 315 11.56 21.10 19.65
CA VAL A 315 10.69 20.03 20.13
C VAL A 315 10.88 19.75 21.61
N PHE A 316 9.81 19.92 22.38
CA PHE A 316 9.73 19.47 23.77
C PHE A 316 9.09 18.08 23.85
N VAL A 317 9.78 17.07 24.40
CA VAL A 317 9.21 15.73 24.59
C VAL A 317 9.31 15.31 26.06
N LYS A 318 8.20 14.87 26.66
CA LYS A 318 8.16 14.32 28.03
C LYS A 318 7.19 13.16 28.17
N ILE A 319 7.47 12.28 29.12
CA ILE A 319 6.55 11.24 29.60
C ILE A 319 5.92 11.73 30.90
N ILE A 320 4.59 11.68 30.96
CA ILE A 320 3.77 12.04 32.13
C ILE A 320 3.11 10.76 32.65
N GLY A 321 3.77 10.07 33.57
CA GLY A 321 3.26 8.85 34.19
C GLY A 321 2.38 9.07 35.43
N THR A 322 2.36 10.28 35.99
CA THR A 322 1.47 10.69 37.08
C THR A 322 0.92 12.10 36.86
N GLY A 323 -0.34 12.33 37.25
CA GLY A 323 -0.99 13.63 37.14
C GLY A 323 -0.63 14.61 38.27
N PRO A 324 -1.29 15.78 38.33
CA PRO A 324 -1.05 16.81 39.35
C PRO A 324 -1.29 16.31 40.79
N ASP A 325 -2.25 15.41 40.94
CA ASP A 325 -2.67 14.74 42.18
C ASP A 325 -1.80 13.53 42.57
N ARG A 326 -0.82 13.18 41.73
CA ARG A 326 0.06 11.99 41.81
C ARG A 326 -0.61 10.64 41.52
N GLU A 327 -1.88 10.61 41.09
CA GLU A 327 -2.50 9.37 40.57
C GLU A 327 -1.75 8.90 39.31
N GLN A 328 -1.66 7.59 39.08
CA GLN A 328 -0.93 7.03 37.94
C GLN A 328 -1.75 7.11 36.65
N LEU A 329 -1.15 7.69 35.61
CA LEU A 329 -1.74 7.75 34.28
C LEU A 329 -1.44 6.44 33.54
N ILE A 330 -2.43 5.55 33.46
CA ILE A 330 -2.35 4.27 32.76
C ILE A 330 -3.65 3.97 32.01
N SER A 331 -3.64 4.13 30.69
CA SER A 331 -4.78 3.83 29.82
C SER A 331 -4.83 2.33 29.45
N ASN A 332 -5.00 1.45 30.45
CA ASN A 332 -5.17 0.01 30.24
C ASN A 332 -6.62 -0.44 30.53
N PHE A 333 -6.99 -1.66 30.14
CA PHE A 333 -8.35 -2.18 30.29
C PHE A 333 -8.86 -2.20 31.75
N ALA A 334 -7.98 -2.40 32.73
CA ALA A 334 -8.36 -2.48 34.15
C ALA A 334 -8.45 -1.11 34.85
N ASN A 335 -7.81 -0.07 34.30
CA ASN A 335 -7.72 1.26 34.91
C ASN A 335 -8.44 2.36 34.13
N ARG A 336 -8.83 2.15 32.86
CA ARG A 336 -9.60 3.12 32.08
C ARG A 336 -10.92 3.53 32.76
N ASP A 337 -11.53 2.58 33.48
CA ASP A 337 -12.82 2.73 34.16
C ASP A 337 -12.67 3.29 35.59
N ASN A 338 -11.44 3.61 36.06
CA ASN A 338 -11.16 4.19 37.38
C ASN A 338 -11.47 5.71 37.38
N PRO A 339 -12.41 6.21 38.22
CA PRO A 339 -12.75 7.63 38.27
C PRO A 339 -11.59 8.55 38.65
N LYS A 340 -10.61 8.06 39.45
CA LYS A 340 -9.42 8.84 39.79
C LYS A 340 -8.53 9.06 38.58
N TYR A 341 -8.28 8.01 37.79
CA TYR A 341 -7.52 8.11 36.55
C TYR A 341 -8.19 9.08 35.56
N LEU A 342 -9.52 8.99 35.38
CA LEU A 342 -10.27 9.90 34.52
C LEU A 342 -10.15 11.36 35.00
N SER A 343 -10.30 11.62 36.31
CA SER A 343 -10.13 12.96 36.90
C SER A 343 -8.70 13.49 36.75
N SER A 344 -7.70 12.68 37.10
CA SER A 344 -6.27 13.01 37.02
C SER A 344 -5.83 13.33 35.59
N LEU A 345 -6.32 12.60 34.60
CA LEU A 345 -6.08 12.87 33.18
C LEU A 345 -6.73 14.21 32.75
N GLY A 346 -7.96 14.50 33.19
CA GLY A 346 -8.61 15.78 32.90
C GLY A 346 -7.89 16.97 33.55
N GLN A 347 -7.43 16.80 34.80
CA GLN A 347 -6.61 17.79 35.51
C GLN A 347 -5.23 17.97 34.85
N THR A 348 -4.67 16.90 34.29
CA THR A 348 -3.45 16.95 33.46
C THR A 348 -3.69 17.81 32.22
N VAL A 349 -4.76 17.55 31.47
CA VAL A 349 -5.16 18.35 30.28
C VAL A 349 -5.42 19.81 30.63
N LEU A 350 -6.15 20.09 31.72
CA LEU A 350 -6.45 21.46 32.20
C LEU A 350 -5.19 22.26 32.53
N ASN A 351 -4.22 21.64 33.19
CA ASN A 351 -2.98 22.34 33.55
C ASN A 351 -2.06 22.56 32.34
N ILE A 352 -2.13 21.69 31.32
CA ILE A 352 -1.40 21.85 30.05
C ILE A 352 -2.08 22.90 29.15
N SER A 353 -3.41 22.92 29.04
CA SER A 353 -4.15 23.86 28.19
C SER A 353 -3.98 25.32 28.62
N ARG A 354 -3.69 25.57 29.90
CA ARG A 354 -3.29 26.87 30.46
C ARG A 354 -1.87 27.34 30.08
N ILE A 355 -1.06 26.50 29.42
CA ILE A 355 0.36 26.76 29.10
C ILE A 355 0.60 26.74 27.59
N VAL A 356 -0.07 25.84 26.86
CA VAL A 356 0.08 25.68 25.40
C VAL A 356 -0.54 26.89 24.66
N PRO A 357 0.20 27.64 23.83
CA PRO A 357 -0.37 28.65 22.95
C PRO A 357 -1.21 27.99 21.85
N ASP A 358 -2.20 28.71 21.30
CA ASP A 358 -2.98 28.28 20.14
C ASP A 358 -3.61 26.87 20.28
N GLY A 359 -3.37 25.96 19.33
CA GLY A 359 -3.95 24.61 19.27
C GLY A 359 -3.26 23.55 20.13
N LEU A 360 -4.06 22.83 20.93
CA LEU A 360 -3.68 21.64 21.67
C LEU A 360 -4.44 20.41 21.14
N LEU A 361 -3.72 19.43 20.61
CA LEU A 361 -4.29 18.15 20.17
C LEU A 361 -4.24 17.13 21.32
N VAL A 362 -5.31 16.35 21.54
CA VAL A 362 -5.40 15.33 22.59
C VAL A 362 -5.92 14.04 21.96
N PHE A 363 -5.01 13.10 21.68
CA PHE A 363 -5.37 11.82 21.07
C PHE A 363 -5.57 10.72 22.10
N PHE A 364 -6.70 10.04 21.98
CA PHE A 364 -7.12 8.93 22.82
C PHE A 364 -6.93 7.58 22.09
N PRO A 365 -6.59 6.50 22.82
CA PRO A 365 -6.47 5.16 22.24
C PRO A 365 -7.71 4.59 21.54
N SER A 366 -8.91 5.07 21.87
CA SER A 366 -10.16 4.58 21.28
C SER A 366 -11.34 5.52 21.56
N TYR A 367 -12.36 5.49 20.69
CA TYR A 367 -13.61 6.24 20.87
C TYR A 367 -14.34 5.97 22.20
N PRO A 368 -14.46 4.72 22.72
CA PRO A 368 -15.11 4.50 24.02
C PRO A 368 -14.44 5.23 25.18
N LEU A 369 -13.09 5.29 25.20
CA LEU A 369 -12.35 6.02 26.23
C LEU A 369 -12.45 7.54 26.04
N LEU A 370 -12.44 8.04 24.81
CA LEU A 370 -12.70 9.45 24.53
C LEU A 370 -14.08 9.86 25.10
N ASN A 371 -15.14 9.13 24.75
CA ASN A 371 -16.49 9.38 25.26
C ASN A 371 -16.53 9.32 26.80
N GLN A 372 -15.97 8.27 27.41
CA GLN A 372 -15.91 8.11 28.86
C GLN A 372 -15.22 9.27 29.59
N CYS A 373 -14.15 9.83 29.01
CA CYS A 373 -13.50 11.04 29.53
C CYS A 373 -14.39 12.27 29.34
N VAL A 374 -15.03 12.46 28.18
CA VAL A 374 -15.96 13.58 27.93
C VAL A 374 -17.11 13.56 28.95
N ASP A 375 -17.78 12.41 29.12
CA ASP A 375 -18.91 12.23 30.03
C ASP A 375 -18.50 12.52 31.48
N ALA A 376 -17.37 11.96 31.94
CA ALA A 376 -16.85 12.16 33.29
C ALA A 376 -16.40 13.62 33.54
N TRP A 377 -15.81 14.30 32.56
CA TRP A 377 -15.36 15.69 32.69
C TRP A 377 -16.53 16.67 32.62
N GLN A 378 -17.59 16.35 31.88
CA GLN A 378 -18.84 17.12 31.91
C GLN A 378 -19.55 16.98 33.26
N ALA A 379 -19.74 15.75 33.75
CA ALA A 379 -20.40 15.47 35.03
C ALA A 379 -19.67 16.07 36.26
N SER A 380 -18.34 16.22 36.19
CA SER A 380 -17.51 16.83 37.25
C SER A 380 -17.27 18.35 37.07
N GLY A 381 -17.81 18.97 36.02
CA GLY A 381 -17.58 20.39 35.71
C GLY A 381 -16.18 20.71 35.15
N LEU A 382 -15.25 19.76 35.18
CA LEU A 382 -13.88 19.88 34.68
C LEU A 382 -13.82 20.26 33.19
N TRP A 383 -14.79 19.80 32.40
CA TRP A 383 -15.01 20.21 31.02
C TRP A 383 -15.21 21.73 30.87
N ALA A 384 -16.04 22.32 31.73
CA ALA A 384 -16.28 23.77 31.73
C ALA A 384 -15.05 24.56 32.18
N GLU A 385 -14.27 24.03 33.12
CA GLU A 385 -12.98 24.63 33.49
C GLU A 385 -11.98 24.66 32.34
N VAL A 386 -11.85 23.56 31.58
CA VAL A 386 -10.98 23.52 30.39
C VAL A 386 -11.51 24.45 29.31
N SER A 387 -12.80 24.35 28.97
CA SER A 387 -13.46 25.14 27.92
C SER A 387 -13.36 26.66 28.15
N ARG A 388 -13.43 27.09 29.42
CA ARG A 388 -13.22 28.49 29.84
C ARG A 388 -11.83 29.04 29.48
N HIS A 389 -10.80 28.18 29.45
CA HIS A 389 -9.45 28.58 29.02
C HIS A 389 -9.22 28.39 27.51
N LYS A 390 -9.69 27.27 26.95
CA LYS A 390 -9.63 26.96 25.51
C LYS A 390 -10.88 26.15 25.11
N PRO A 391 -11.70 26.63 24.15
CA PRO A 391 -12.82 25.87 23.62
C PRO A 391 -12.42 24.46 23.16
N ILE A 392 -13.30 23.48 23.42
CA ILE A 392 -13.03 22.06 23.16
C ILE A 392 -13.86 21.59 21.97
N PHE A 393 -13.18 20.97 21.02
CA PHE A 393 -13.76 20.27 19.86
C PHE A 393 -13.49 18.77 20.00
N VAL A 394 -14.41 17.93 19.52
CA VAL A 394 -14.34 16.46 19.65
C VAL A 394 -14.53 15.83 18.28
N GLU A 395 -13.70 14.87 17.89
CA GLU A 395 -13.75 14.20 16.59
C GLU A 395 -15.12 13.57 16.30
N PRO A 396 -15.90 14.09 15.33
CA PRO A 396 -17.23 13.58 15.06
C PRO A 396 -17.22 12.43 14.05
N ARG A 397 -18.21 11.54 14.17
CA ARG A 397 -18.26 10.29 13.38
C ARG A 397 -18.78 10.47 11.95
N SER A 398 -19.75 11.36 11.68
CA SER A 398 -20.20 11.62 10.29
C SER A 398 -19.16 12.43 9.49
N LYS A 399 -19.35 12.57 8.17
CA LYS A 399 -18.44 13.37 7.33
C LYS A 399 -18.75 14.86 7.42
N ASP A 400 -20.01 15.21 7.40
CA ASP A 400 -20.48 16.59 7.21
C ASP A 400 -20.15 17.44 8.45
N SER A 401 -20.41 16.90 9.63
CA SER A 401 -20.03 17.51 10.91
C SER A 401 -18.52 17.62 11.11
N PHE A 402 -17.72 16.76 10.47
CA PHE A 402 -16.25 16.79 10.59
C PHE A 402 -15.68 18.06 9.94
N THR A 403 -16.17 18.43 8.77
CA THR A 403 -15.76 19.67 8.09
C THR A 403 -16.09 20.89 8.95
N THR A 404 -17.33 21.01 9.43
CA THR A 404 -17.76 22.13 10.30
C THR A 404 -16.95 22.22 11.60
N THR A 405 -16.74 21.09 12.30
CA THR A 405 -15.92 21.07 13.53
C THR A 405 -14.46 21.48 13.27
N MET A 406 -13.90 21.15 12.11
CA MET A 406 -12.55 21.59 11.72
C MET A 406 -12.48 23.09 11.41
N GLU A 407 -13.48 23.63 10.70
CA GLU A 407 -13.58 25.06 10.40
C GLU A 407 -13.70 25.92 11.68
N GLU A 408 -14.57 25.49 12.61
CA GLU A 408 -14.74 26.13 13.92
C GLU A 408 -13.47 26.04 14.79
N PHE A 409 -12.78 24.91 14.79
CA PHE A 409 -11.50 24.75 15.47
C PHE A 409 -10.44 25.74 14.95
N TYR A 410 -10.24 25.80 13.63
CA TYR A 410 -9.30 26.75 13.03
C TYR A 410 -9.71 28.20 13.30
N LYS A 411 -11.01 28.51 13.35
CA LYS A 411 -11.52 29.83 13.72
C LYS A 411 -11.18 30.19 15.17
N SER A 412 -11.43 29.29 16.12
CA SER A 412 -11.09 29.48 17.54
C SER A 412 -9.59 29.71 17.80
N ILE A 413 -8.72 29.23 16.90
CA ILE A 413 -7.28 29.50 16.93
C ILE A 413 -6.93 30.91 16.41
N ARG A 414 -7.63 31.39 15.38
CA ARG A 414 -7.49 32.79 14.92
C ARG A 414 -8.00 33.77 15.97
N ASP A 415 -9.11 33.45 16.64
CA ASP A 415 -9.76 34.25 17.69
C ASP A 415 -9.00 34.28 19.05
N ALA A 416 -7.66 34.15 19.00
CA ALA A 416 -6.64 34.31 20.06
C ALA A 416 -6.72 33.44 21.32
N LYS A 417 -7.86 32.81 21.65
CA LYS A 417 -7.97 31.85 22.76
C LYS A 417 -7.21 30.55 22.46
N GLY A 418 -7.13 30.17 21.19
CA GLY A 418 -6.71 28.84 20.80
C GLY A 418 -7.85 27.84 20.95
N ALA A 419 -7.52 26.55 20.90
CA ALA A 419 -8.51 25.48 20.99
C ALA A 419 -7.88 24.17 21.51
N VAL A 420 -8.73 23.26 22.02
CA VAL A 420 -8.39 21.87 22.29
C VAL A 420 -9.14 20.99 21.29
N PHE A 421 -8.44 20.13 20.54
CA PHE A 421 -9.07 19.10 19.73
C PHE A 421 -8.89 17.72 20.39
N MET A 422 -9.98 17.08 20.79
CA MET A 422 -10.00 15.74 21.34
C MET A 422 -10.35 14.72 20.25
N ALA A 423 -9.43 13.81 19.97
CA ALA A 423 -9.47 12.93 18.80
C ALA A 423 -9.02 11.50 19.15
N VAL A 424 -9.10 10.58 18.18
CA VAL A 424 -8.71 9.18 18.37
C VAL A 424 -7.49 8.82 17.50
N CYS A 425 -6.56 8.02 18.04
CA CYS A 425 -5.47 7.43 17.25
C CYS A 425 -6.05 6.44 16.23
N ARG A 426 -5.66 6.54 14.95
CA ARG A 426 -6.35 5.91 13.80
C ARG A 426 -7.76 6.47 13.54
N GLY A 427 -8.00 7.71 13.99
CA GLY A 427 -9.14 8.55 13.62
C GLY A 427 -8.78 9.54 12.51
N LYS A 428 -9.79 10.20 11.93
CA LYS A 428 -9.70 11.15 10.80
C LYS A 428 -8.84 12.39 11.09
N VAL A 429 -8.57 12.66 12.37
CA VAL A 429 -7.70 13.77 12.81
C VAL A 429 -6.24 13.32 12.89
N SER A 430 -6.01 12.03 13.21
CA SER A 430 -4.67 11.45 13.27
C SER A 430 -4.14 11.03 11.89
N GLU A 431 -5.02 10.87 10.90
CA GLU A 431 -4.75 10.51 9.51
C GLU A 431 -5.12 11.68 8.57
N GLY A 432 -4.40 11.87 7.46
CA GLY A 432 -4.76 12.81 6.38
C GLY A 432 -4.61 14.33 6.64
N LEU A 433 -4.88 14.85 7.84
CA LEU A 433 -4.91 16.30 8.09
C LEU A 433 -3.53 16.96 8.33
N ASP A 434 -3.37 18.21 7.87
CA ASP A 434 -2.29 19.11 8.26
C ASP A 434 -2.63 19.95 9.51
N PHE A 435 -1.64 20.18 10.38
CA PHE A 435 -1.78 20.87 11.67
C PHE A 435 -0.56 21.75 11.96
N ALA A 436 -0.03 22.38 10.91
CA ALA A 436 1.16 23.22 11.00
C ALA A 436 1.00 24.42 11.95
N ASP A 437 2.14 24.89 12.47
CA ASP A 437 2.25 26.15 13.17
C ASP A 437 1.28 26.27 14.36
N ARG A 438 0.38 27.27 14.31
CA ARG A 438 -0.58 27.59 15.37
C ARG A 438 -1.62 26.46 15.56
N ASN A 439 -1.86 25.65 14.54
CA ASN A 439 -2.91 24.64 14.55
C ASN A 439 -2.58 23.41 15.43
N GLY A 440 -1.31 23.19 15.77
CA GLY A 440 -0.86 21.97 16.45
C GLY A 440 0.30 22.16 17.43
N ARG A 441 0.36 23.28 18.17
CA ARG A 441 1.49 23.65 19.05
C ARG A 441 1.81 22.63 20.15
N ALA A 442 0.88 21.78 20.55
CA ALA A 442 1.20 20.58 21.34
C ALA A 442 0.29 19.39 21.03
N VAL A 443 0.81 18.20 21.29
CA VAL A 443 0.04 16.94 21.32
C VAL A 443 0.17 16.25 22.68
N ILE A 444 -0.98 15.84 23.21
CA ILE A 444 -1.09 14.87 24.31
C ILE A 444 -1.48 13.52 23.70
N ILE A 445 -0.73 12.47 24.05
CA ILE A 445 -1.08 11.08 23.76
C ILE A 445 -1.52 10.46 25.08
N THR A 446 -2.82 10.18 25.26
CA THR A 446 -3.37 9.73 26.56
C THR A 446 -3.19 8.23 26.83
N GLY A 447 -2.62 7.48 25.88
CA GLY A 447 -2.34 6.06 26.04
C GLY A 447 -1.79 5.37 24.80
N LEU A 448 -1.54 4.07 24.90
CA LEU A 448 -1.10 3.23 23.78
C LEU A 448 -2.32 2.64 23.02
N PRO A 449 -2.51 2.96 21.72
CA PRO A 449 -3.61 2.50 20.88
C PRO A 449 -3.36 1.08 20.34
N PHE A 450 -3.33 0.10 21.24
CA PHE A 450 -3.22 -1.31 20.86
C PHE A 450 -4.44 -1.79 20.05
N PRO A 451 -4.25 -2.62 19.01
CA PRO A 451 -5.34 -3.37 18.39
C PRO A 451 -6.13 -4.21 19.42
N PRO A 452 -7.42 -4.51 19.22
CA PRO A 452 -8.19 -5.28 20.19
C PRO A 452 -7.62 -6.70 20.36
N LEU A 453 -7.16 -7.05 21.56
CA LEU A 453 -6.48 -8.32 21.82
C LEU A 453 -7.35 -9.57 21.53
N LYS A 454 -8.68 -9.42 21.58
CA LYS A 454 -9.68 -10.46 21.31
C LYS A 454 -10.16 -10.53 19.85
N ASP A 455 -9.70 -9.64 18.96
CA ASP A 455 -10.04 -9.68 17.54
C ASP A 455 -9.42 -10.94 16.90
N PRO A 456 -10.20 -11.85 16.28
CA PRO A 456 -9.67 -13.04 15.64
C PRO A 456 -8.64 -12.75 14.55
N LYS A 457 -8.76 -11.63 13.79
CA LYS A 457 -7.76 -11.23 12.78
C LYS A 457 -6.44 -10.86 13.45
N VAL A 458 -6.48 -10.18 14.60
CA VAL A 458 -5.29 -9.85 15.41
C VAL A 458 -4.65 -11.11 16.00
N ILE A 459 -5.44 -12.02 16.57
CA ILE A 459 -4.95 -13.29 17.13
C ILE A 459 -4.29 -14.14 16.04
N LEU A 460 -4.92 -14.26 14.87
CA LEU A 460 -4.42 -15.06 13.76
C LEU A 460 -3.22 -14.44 13.05
N LYS A 461 -3.12 -13.11 12.90
CA LYS A 461 -1.88 -12.44 12.43
C LYS A 461 -0.72 -12.67 13.39
N LYS A 462 -0.94 -12.58 14.71
CA LYS A 462 0.08 -12.88 15.73
C LYS A 462 0.56 -14.32 15.67
N ARG A 463 -0.35 -15.29 15.47
CA ARG A 463 -0.01 -16.70 15.27
C ARG A 463 0.73 -16.92 13.95
N TYR A 464 0.22 -16.39 12.84
CA TYR A 464 0.86 -16.48 11.51
C TYR A 464 2.34 -16.02 11.55
N LEU A 465 2.61 -14.90 12.21
CA LEU A 465 3.97 -14.38 12.34
C LEU A 465 4.87 -15.35 13.12
N GLU A 466 4.42 -15.90 14.25
CA GLU A 466 5.24 -16.85 15.02
C GLU A 466 5.38 -18.20 14.30
N ASP A 467 4.33 -18.69 13.62
CA ASP A 467 4.34 -19.93 12.81
C ASP A 467 5.33 -19.87 11.62
N ASN A 468 5.53 -18.70 11.02
CA ASN A 468 6.33 -18.51 9.80
C ASN A 468 7.70 -17.85 10.02
N ARG A 469 8.02 -17.48 11.27
CA ARG A 469 9.27 -16.81 11.63
C ARG A 469 10.42 -17.80 11.69
N THR A 470 11.48 -17.52 10.92
CA THR A 470 12.74 -18.30 10.94
C THR A 470 13.88 -17.42 11.49
N LYS A 471 15.12 -17.93 11.50
CA LYS A 471 16.29 -17.11 11.91
C LYS A 471 16.79 -16.24 10.75
N GLU A 472 16.42 -16.60 9.53
CA GLU A 472 16.91 -16.07 8.26
C GLU A 472 16.00 -14.97 7.70
N ASN A 473 14.69 -15.03 7.97
CA ASN A 473 13.72 -14.09 7.41
C ASN A 473 13.47 -12.82 8.24
N GLU A 474 14.16 -12.65 9.39
CA GLU A 474 14.05 -11.49 10.30
C GLU A 474 12.63 -11.07 10.74
N LEU A 475 11.62 -11.94 10.59
CA LEU A 475 10.24 -11.61 10.96
C LEU A 475 10.09 -11.30 12.46
N LEU A 476 9.15 -10.39 12.75
CA LEU A 476 8.75 -10.03 14.11
C LEU A 476 8.06 -11.20 14.82
N THR A 477 8.22 -11.29 16.14
CA THR A 477 7.31 -12.08 16.97
C THR A 477 5.92 -11.45 16.92
N GLY A 478 4.86 -12.25 17.13
CA GLY A 478 3.49 -11.74 17.17
C GLY A 478 3.31 -10.63 18.23
N GLN A 479 4.06 -10.68 19.34
CA GLN A 479 4.02 -9.65 20.39
C GLN A 479 4.82 -8.38 20.04
N ALA A 480 5.89 -8.50 19.25
CA ALA A 480 6.63 -7.33 18.76
C ALA A 480 5.80 -6.56 17.72
N TRP A 481 5.19 -7.27 16.74
CA TRP A 481 4.25 -6.69 15.77
C TRP A 481 3.08 -5.97 16.46
N TYR A 482 2.43 -6.63 17.43
CA TYR A 482 1.31 -6.05 18.19
C TYR A 482 1.69 -4.77 18.97
N SER A 483 2.95 -4.61 19.34
CA SER A 483 3.47 -3.39 20.01
C SER A 483 3.86 -2.31 19.00
N LEU A 484 4.44 -2.70 17.86
CA LEU A 484 4.74 -1.81 16.75
C LEU A 484 3.46 -1.18 16.19
N GLU A 485 2.36 -1.94 16.10
CA GLU A 485 1.05 -1.42 15.68
C GLU A 485 0.51 -0.31 16.60
N ALA A 486 0.64 -0.45 17.93
CA ALA A 486 0.30 0.63 18.84
C ALA A 486 1.21 1.85 18.62
N THR A 487 2.51 1.61 18.38
CA THR A 487 3.51 2.67 18.27
C THR A 487 3.43 3.44 16.95
N ARG A 488 3.07 2.79 15.84
CA ARG A 488 2.81 3.43 14.53
C ARG A 488 1.72 4.49 14.64
N ALA A 489 0.59 4.16 15.26
CA ALA A 489 -0.50 5.11 15.46
C ALA A 489 -0.15 6.27 16.41
N VAL A 490 0.75 6.04 17.38
CA VAL A 490 1.33 7.12 18.19
C VAL A 490 2.26 8.01 17.35
N ASN A 491 3.12 7.42 16.50
CA ASN A 491 4.01 8.18 15.62
C ASN A 491 3.23 9.03 14.60
N GLN A 492 2.13 8.53 14.03
CA GLN A 492 1.21 9.28 13.17
C GLN A 492 0.65 10.52 13.88
N ALA A 493 0.11 10.35 15.09
CA ALA A 493 -0.45 11.43 15.91
C ALA A 493 0.61 12.45 16.35
N ILE A 494 1.82 12.00 16.67
CA ILE A 494 2.97 12.86 17.00
C ILE A 494 3.44 13.68 15.79
N GLY A 495 3.44 13.07 14.60
CA GLY A 495 3.77 13.72 13.33
C GLY A 495 2.80 14.84 12.93
N ARG A 496 1.79 15.16 13.74
CA ARG A 496 0.88 16.29 13.50
C ARG A 496 1.43 17.64 13.99
N VAL A 497 2.38 17.65 14.93
CA VAL A 497 2.89 18.86 15.64
C VAL A 497 4.00 19.62 14.91
N ILE A 498 4.76 18.97 14.02
CA ILE A 498 5.94 19.56 13.36
C ILE A 498 5.83 19.32 11.86
N ARG A 499 5.65 20.38 11.06
CA ARG A 499 5.34 20.25 9.63
C ARG A 499 6.41 20.76 8.67
N HIS A 500 7.29 21.64 9.12
CA HIS A 500 8.43 22.13 8.32
C HIS A 500 9.63 22.50 9.18
N ARG A 501 10.79 22.74 8.55
CA ARG A 501 12.07 23.08 9.20
C ARG A 501 11.99 24.23 10.22
N ASN A 502 11.03 25.15 10.07
CA ASN A 502 10.83 26.30 10.95
C ASN A 502 9.80 26.06 12.09
N ASP A 503 9.14 24.89 12.14
CA ASP A 503 8.02 24.64 13.07
C ASP A 503 8.51 24.28 14.49
N TYR A 504 7.62 24.34 15.49
CA TYR A 504 7.95 23.96 16.87
C TYR A 504 6.72 23.52 17.70
N GLY A 505 6.94 22.64 18.68
CA GLY A 505 5.86 22.22 19.56
C GLY A 505 6.23 21.18 20.61
N ALA A 506 5.23 20.79 21.40
CA ALA A 506 5.39 19.88 22.53
C ALA A 506 4.68 18.53 22.32
N ILE A 507 5.31 17.46 22.78
CA ILE A 507 4.85 16.07 22.70
C ILE A 507 4.81 15.49 24.11
N LEU A 508 3.61 15.23 24.61
CA LEU A 508 3.35 14.85 26.00
C LEU A 508 2.74 13.44 26.03
N LEU A 509 3.54 12.48 26.46
CA LEU A 509 3.19 11.06 26.50
C LEU A 509 2.58 10.72 27.85
N CYS A 510 1.26 10.90 27.97
CA CYS A 510 0.49 10.81 29.22
C CYS A 510 0.09 9.37 29.60
N ASP A 511 1.04 8.45 29.56
CA ASP A 511 0.89 7.09 30.07
C ASP A 511 2.24 6.56 30.57
N MET A 512 2.28 6.01 31.79
CA MET A 512 3.54 5.55 32.39
C MET A 512 4.21 4.42 31.59
N ARG A 513 3.47 3.69 30.75
CA ARG A 513 4.02 2.63 29.90
C ARG A 513 5.02 3.14 28.87
N PHE A 514 4.96 4.43 28.49
CA PHE A 514 5.98 5.04 27.63
C PHE A 514 7.37 5.12 28.29
N ALA A 515 7.48 4.96 29.62
CA ALA A 515 8.76 4.84 30.30
C ALA A 515 9.33 3.40 30.30
N GLN A 516 8.59 2.41 29.79
CA GLN A 516 9.10 1.05 29.68
C GLN A 516 10.09 0.97 28.49
N PRO A 517 11.31 0.39 28.65
CA PRO A 517 12.33 0.41 27.61
C PRO A 517 11.90 -0.23 26.28
N ASN A 518 11.05 -1.26 26.32
CA ASN A 518 10.46 -1.88 25.12
C ASN A 518 9.59 -0.90 24.32
N GLN A 519 8.61 -0.25 24.96
CA GLN A 519 7.73 0.74 24.31
C GLN A 519 8.53 1.94 23.82
N ALA A 520 9.40 2.49 24.68
CA ALA A 520 10.21 3.64 24.33
C ALA A 520 11.17 3.36 23.16
N SER A 521 11.69 2.13 23.03
CA SER A 521 12.58 1.73 21.92
C SER A 521 11.91 1.73 20.54
N GLN A 522 10.59 1.60 20.48
CA GLN A 522 9.81 1.52 19.23
C GLN A 522 9.40 2.90 18.70
N LEU A 523 9.43 3.95 19.53
CA LEU A 523 9.13 5.33 19.11
C LEU A 523 10.10 5.80 18.01
N SER A 524 9.66 6.75 17.19
CA SER A 524 10.51 7.36 16.16
C SER A 524 11.85 7.84 16.73
N LYS A 525 12.93 7.60 15.97
CA LYS A 525 14.33 7.82 16.39
C LYS A 525 14.63 9.23 16.89
N TRP A 526 13.98 10.25 16.30
CA TRP A 526 14.07 11.63 16.74
C TRP A 526 13.44 11.82 18.12
N VAL A 527 12.19 11.38 18.34
CA VAL A 527 11.49 11.41 19.65
C VAL A 527 12.34 10.75 20.74
N ARG A 528 12.92 9.57 20.47
CA ARG A 528 13.86 8.89 21.38
C ARG A 528 15.07 9.75 21.74
N GLY A 529 15.57 10.56 20.81
CA GLY A 529 16.68 11.49 21.02
C GLY A 529 16.41 12.63 22.01
N HIS A 530 15.14 12.91 22.33
CA HIS A 530 14.73 13.84 23.40
C HIS A 530 14.45 13.13 24.73
N LEU A 531 13.96 11.88 24.69
CA LEU A 531 13.71 11.07 25.88
C LEU A 531 14.99 10.50 26.54
N GLY A 532 16.08 10.40 25.77
CA GLY A 532 17.38 9.93 26.25
C GLY A 532 17.50 8.39 26.35
N PRO A 533 18.64 7.89 26.83
CA PRO A 533 18.95 6.44 26.83
C PRO A 533 18.18 5.65 27.90
N ALA A 534 17.65 6.32 28.92
CA ALA A 534 16.83 5.71 29.97
C ALA A 534 15.57 6.57 30.22
N PRO A 535 14.55 6.45 29.36
CA PRO A 535 13.30 7.23 29.46
C PRO A 535 12.61 6.99 30.80
N LYS A 536 12.13 8.08 31.43
CA LYS A 536 11.47 8.06 32.74
C LYS A 536 10.33 9.07 32.76
N SER A 537 9.30 8.78 33.56
CA SER A 537 8.33 9.80 33.96
C SER A 537 9.02 10.89 34.79
N VAL A 538 8.69 12.14 34.52
CA VAL A 538 9.16 13.30 35.31
C VAL A 538 8.01 13.77 36.22
N PRO A 539 8.26 14.29 37.44
CA PRO A 539 7.19 14.84 38.27
C PRO A 539 6.46 16.01 37.57
N PHE A 540 5.13 15.99 37.60
CA PHE A 540 4.27 16.90 36.82
C PHE A 540 4.64 18.39 36.97
N GLY A 541 4.98 18.85 38.17
CA GLY A 541 5.38 20.24 38.43
C GLY A 541 6.65 20.69 37.69
N SER A 542 7.61 19.79 37.43
CA SER A 542 8.79 20.16 36.62
C SER A 542 8.43 20.23 35.14
N ILE A 543 7.56 19.33 34.66
CA ILE A 543 7.05 19.36 33.29
C ILE A 543 6.30 20.67 33.02
N VAL A 544 5.45 21.12 33.95
CA VAL A 544 4.75 22.42 33.89
C VAL A 544 5.71 23.61 33.77
N ARG A 545 6.80 23.63 34.56
CA ARG A 545 7.83 24.66 34.48
C ARG A 545 8.55 24.62 33.13
N GLU A 546 9.09 23.45 32.76
CA GLU A 546 9.92 23.28 31.57
C GLU A 546 9.11 23.52 30.27
N LEU A 547 7.83 23.16 30.24
CA LEU A 547 6.91 23.43 29.12
C LEU A 547 6.64 24.94 28.95
N ARG A 548 6.46 25.66 30.06
CA ARG A 548 6.29 27.12 30.06
C ARG A 548 7.58 27.83 29.62
N GLU A 549 8.73 27.34 30.05
CA GLU A 549 10.04 27.83 29.63
C GLU A 549 10.27 27.57 28.13
N PHE A 550 9.93 26.38 27.63
CA PHE A 550 9.99 26.03 26.21
C PHE A 550 9.20 27.01 25.33
N PHE A 551 7.89 27.20 25.57
CA PHE A 551 7.08 28.10 24.75
C PHE A 551 7.50 29.57 24.86
N ARG A 552 7.90 30.02 26.06
CA ARG A 552 8.42 31.39 26.28
C ARG A 552 9.76 31.63 25.56
N ASN A 553 10.58 30.59 25.40
CA ASN A 553 11.82 30.69 24.65
C ASN A 553 11.53 30.64 23.14
N ALA A 554 10.64 29.74 22.69
CA ALA A 554 10.23 29.61 21.30
C ALA A 554 9.69 30.93 20.70
N ASP A 555 8.76 31.61 21.39
CA ASP A 555 8.21 32.92 20.95
C ASP A 555 9.26 34.04 20.84
N LYS A 556 10.42 33.87 21.49
CA LYS A 556 11.55 34.81 21.46
C LYS A 556 12.65 34.46 20.46
N SER A 557 12.88 33.17 20.18
CA SER A 557 14.07 32.71 19.45
C SER A 557 13.78 31.95 18.15
N LEU A 558 12.52 31.58 17.90
CA LEU A 558 12.12 30.87 16.68
C LEU A 558 11.31 31.81 15.77
N PRO A 559 11.36 31.60 14.43
CA PRO A 559 10.59 32.42 13.50
C PRO A 559 9.08 32.30 13.82
N LYS A 560 8.39 33.44 13.86
CA LYS A 560 6.93 33.43 13.98
C LYS A 560 6.33 32.87 12.68
N PRO A 561 5.21 32.13 12.74
CA PRO A 561 4.53 31.65 11.55
C PRO A 561 4.22 32.79 10.58
N LYS A 562 4.41 32.56 9.28
CA LYS A 562 3.72 33.36 8.28
C LYS A 562 2.23 33.06 8.46
N GLU A 563 1.38 34.09 8.54
CA GLU A 563 -0.06 33.86 8.55
C GLU A 563 -0.44 33.22 7.21
N ARG A 564 -0.83 31.95 7.22
CA ARG A 564 -1.46 31.33 6.06
C ARG A 564 -2.79 32.03 5.87
N SER A 565 -2.91 32.83 4.80
CA SER A 565 -4.21 33.19 4.26
C SER A 565 -5.00 31.90 4.07
N ILE A 566 -6.19 31.84 4.66
CA ILE A 566 -7.17 30.86 4.22
C ILE A 566 -7.76 31.44 2.95
N GLU A 567 -7.04 31.22 1.84
CA GLU A 567 -7.71 31.12 0.55
C GLU A 567 -8.85 30.12 0.73
N SER A 568 -10.03 30.52 0.27
CA SER A 568 -11.24 29.73 0.41
C SER A 568 -11.00 28.33 -0.20
N LEU A 569 -11.42 27.27 0.51
CA LEU A 569 -11.50 25.92 -0.06
C LEU A 569 -12.51 25.82 -1.24
N VAL A 570 -13.13 26.94 -1.61
CA VAL A 570 -13.98 27.12 -2.79
C VAL A 570 -13.58 28.41 -3.53
N SER A 571 -13.10 28.25 -4.77
CA SER A 571 -13.10 29.24 -5.86
C SER A 571 -12.26 30.53 -5.73
N GLU A 572 -11.01 30.53 -6.21
CA GLU A 572 -10.38 31.73 -6.82
C GLU A 572 -9.12 31.44 -7.71
N THR A 573 -9.21 30.53 -8.69
CA THR A 573 -8.05 30.17 -9.56
C THR A 573 -8.32 30.06 -11.07
N CYS A 574 -9.53 30.39 -11.56
CA CYS A 574 -9.92 30.10 -12.95
C CYS A 574 -10.27 31.30 -13.84
N GLU A 575 -10.15 32.54 -13.36
CA GLU A 575 -10.51 33.74 -14.16
C GLU A 575 -9.31 34.48 -14.77
N GLU A 576 -8.19 34.63 -14.05
CA GLU A 576 -6.99 35.33 -14.58
C GLU A 576 -5.99 34.41 -15.31
N ALA A 577 -6.01 33.10 -15.05
CA ALA A 577 -5.17 32.14 -15.74
C ALA A 577 -5.83 31.70 -17.07
N GLY A 578 -5.31 32.18 -18.20
CA GLY A 578 -5.82 31.92 -19.56
C GLY A 578 -5.64 30.48 -20.09
N ILE A 579 -5.99 29.46 -19.30
CA ILE A 579 -5.79 28.02 -19.56
C ILE A 579 -6.86 27.48 -20.54
N ILE A 580 -7.02 28.16 -21.69
CA ILE A 580 -7.92 27.76 -22.79
C ILE A 580 -7.22 27.86 -24.16
N GLN A 581 -5.90 27.67 -24.19
CA GLN A 581 -5.11 27.46 -25.43
C GLN A 581 -4.14 26.26 -25.31
N SER A 582 -4.55 25.24 -24.55
CA SER A 582 -3.97 23.90 -24.71
C SER A 582 -4.37 23.33 -26.08
N ARG A 583 -3.42 22.72 -26.80
CA ARG A 583 -3.64 22.18 -28.16
C ARG A 583 -4.67 21.04 -28.20
N PHE A 584 -4.97 20.44 -27.06
CA PHE A 584 -5.96 19.36 -26.92
C PHE A 584 -7.42 19.85 -26.89
N PHE A 585 -7.66 21.17 -26.75
CA PHE A 585 -9.01 21.74 -26.55
C PHE A 585 -9.37 22.86 -27.54
N SER A 586 -8.76 22.89 -28.72
CA SER A 586 -9.11 23.84 -29.79
C SER A 586 -10.19 23.28 -30.73
N ASP A 587 -11.24 24.08 -30.97
CA ASP A 587 -12.34 23.85 -31.94
C ASP A 587 -11.83 23.24 -33.29
N PRO A 588 -12.40 22.12 -33.79
CA PRO A 588 -11.82 21.32 -34.89
C PRO A 588 -11.57 22.02 -36.23
N LYS A 589 -12.01 23.28 -36.40
CA LYS A 589 -11.89 24.05 -37.64
C LYS A 589 -10.60 24.89 -37.78
N LYS A 590 -9.72 24.92 -36.76
CA LYS A 590 -8.53 25.80 -36.72
C LYS A 590 -7.17 25.08 -36.78
N VAL A 591 -7.11 23.88 -37.38
CA VAL A 591 -5.88 23.07 -37.48
C VAL A 591 -5.02 23.42 -38.72
N LEU A 592 -5.56 24.21 -39.67
CA LEU A 592 -4.77 24.81 -40.75
C LEU A 592 -4.25 26.20 -40.34
N GLU A 593 -3.03 26.50 -40.80
CA GLU A 593 -2.27 27.76 -40.65
C GLU A 593 -1.74 28.09 -39.24
N GLY A 594 -0.51 28.66 -39.15
CA GLY A 594 0.00 29.21 -37.88
C GLY A 594 1.39 28.80 -37.38
N LYS A 595 2.34 28.35 -38.23
CA LYS A 595 3.76 28.29 -37.81
C LYS A 595 4.30 29.71 -37.52
N ASN A 596 5.27 29.84 -36.59
CA ASN A 596 6.08 31.04 -36.26
C ASN A 596 5.71 31.90 -35.02
N LYS A 597 5.27 31.33 -33.89
CA LYS A 597 5.16 32.07 -32.60
C LYS A 597 5.69 31.33 -31.35
N PHE A 598 6.90 30.76 -31.43
CA PHE A 598 7.47 29.95 -30.34
C PHE A 598 8.37 30.71 -29.32
N ALA A 599 8.82 31.93 -29.62
CA ALA A 599 9.87 32.60 -28.83
C ALA A 599 9.37 33.27 -27.54
N THR A 600 8.10 33.67 -27.45
CA THR A 600 7.61 34.55 -26.36
C THR A 600 7.06 33.80 -25.15
N ALA A 601 6.60 32.55 -25.32
CA ALA A 601 5.92 31.79 -24.27
C ALA A 601 6.86 31.39 -23.11
N GLN A 602 8.12 31.05 -23.40
CA GLN A 602 9.12 30.68 -22.37
C GLN A 602 9.37 31.82 -21.37
N THR A 603 9.34 33.08 -21.80
CA THR A 603 9.65 34.24 -20.95
C THR A 603 8.54 34.55 -19.94
N MET A 604 7.30 34.10 -20.18
CA MET A 604 6.18 34.29 -19.25
C MET A 604 6.00 33.11 -18.29
N ALA A 605 6.26 31.86 -18.72
CA ALA A 605 6.22 30.70 -17.84
C ALA A 605 7.13 30.88 -16.60
N MET A 606 8.35 31.38 -16.81
CA MET A 606 9.34 31.67 -15.76
C MET A 606 8.93 32.76 -14.74
N LYS A 607 7.77 33.42 -14.90
CA LYS A 607 7.24 34.39 -13.93
C LYS A 607 6.09 33.86 -13.06
N VAL A 608 5.41 32.79 -13.46
CA VAL A 608 4.20 32.30 -12.77
C VAL A 608 4.53 31.32 -11.64
N GLU A 609 5.65 30.60 -11.69
CA GLU A 609 6.07 29.65 -10.63
C GLU A 609 6.43 30.32 -9.29
N LYS A 610 6.48 31.66 -9.21
CA LYS A 610 6.99 32.39 -8.04
C LYS A 610 6.00 32.63 -6.88
N THR A 611 4.72 32.31 -7.03
CA THR A 611 3.70 32.60 -5.99
C THR A 611 3.45 31.44 -5.02
N ASN A 612 3.58 30.18 -5.45
CA ASN A 612 3.29 28.99 -4.62
C ASN A 612 4.54 28.25 -4.10
N SER A 613 5.65 28.97 -3.90
CA SER A 613 6.92 28.40 -3.43
C SER A 613 7.12 28.56 -1.91
N ILE A 614 7.32 27.44 -1.21
CA ILE A 614 8.27 27.43 -0.08
C ILE A 614 9.61 27.91 -0.67
N GLU A 615 10.25 28.91 -0.05
CA GLU A 615 11.48 29.55 -0.55
C GLU A 615 12.52 28.50 -1.02
N SER A 616 12.58 28.36 -2.34
CA SER A 616 13.47 27.44 -3.04
C SER A 616 14.88 28.02 -3.04
N TRP A 617 15.85 27.18 -2.72
CA TRP A 617 17.26 27.58 -2.69
C TRP A 617 17.70 28.03 -4.08
N THR A 618 18.24 29.23 -4.17
CA THR A 618 18.81 29.75 -5.42
C THR A 618 20.09 28.98 -5.78
N PRO A 619 20.51 29.00 -7.05
CA PRO A 619 21.80 28.44 -7.46
C PRO A 619 23.00 29.04 -6.71
N ASP A 620 22.86 30.22 -6.11
CA ASP A 620 23.89 30.86 -5.29
C ASP A 620 23.80 30.45 -3.81
N ASP A 621 22.61 30.20 -3.26
CA ASP A 621 22.47 29.52 -1.95
C ASP A 621 23.15 28.15 -1.95
N TYR A 622 22.98 27.39 -3.05
CA TYR A 622 23.69 26.12 -3.26
C TYR A 622 25.22 26.29 -3.32
N LYS A 623 25.74 27.40 -3.86
CA LYS A 623 27.20 27.68 -3.85
C LYS A 623 27.69 28.07 -2.46
N MET A 624 26.95 28.93 -1.76
CA MET A 624 27.29 29.40 -0.41
C MET A 624 27.25 28.25 0.61
N ALA A 625 26.24 27.38 0.55
CA ALA A 625 26.14 26.19 1.38
C ALA A 625 27.19 25.11 1.05
N ALA A 626 27.73 25.10 -0.18
CA ALA A 626 28.77 24.17 -0.62
C ALA A 626 30.21 24.66 -0.35
N GLY A 627 30.39 25.88 0.18
CA GLY A 627 31.69 26.38 0.65
C GLY A 627 32.77 26.55 -0.43
N ARG A 628 32.41 26.91 -1.67
CA ARG A 628 33.37 27.07 -2.78
C ARG A 628 33.48 28.51 -3.29
N SER A 629 34.71 28.97 -3.50
CA SER A 629 35.03 30.19 -4.25
C SER A 629 34.78 30.02 -5.76
N GLN A 630 34.58 31.12 -6.49
CA GLN A 630 33.98 31.08 -7.84
C GLN A 630 34.91 30.57 -8.98
N ASP A 631 36.23 30.59 -8.84
CA ASP A 631 37.16 30.34 -9.96
C ASP A 631 37.56 28.87 -10.14
N SER A 632 36.64 28.04 -10.63
CA SER A 632 37.01 26.76 -11.27
C SER A 632 36.01 26.32 -12.35
N LYS A 633 36.52 25.80 -13.48
CA LYS A 633 35.68 25.36 -14.62
C LYS A 633 34.95 24.05 -14.31
N VAL A 634 33.72 23.93 -14.83
CA VAL A 634 32.87 22.74 -14.71
C VAL A 634 33.46 21.56 -15.51
N PRO A 635 33.58 20.35 -14.93
CA PRO A 635 34.04 19.15 -15.66
C PRO A 635 33.03 18.64 -16.70
N ASN A 636 33.52 17.91 -17.71
CA ASN A 636 32.70 17.30 -18.75
C ASN A 636 31.93 16.07 -18.23
N ALA A 637 30.67 15.90 -18.62
CA ALA A 637 29.76 14.86 -18.13
C ALA A 637 30.22 13.41 -18.36
N MET A 638 31.08 13.17 -19.36
CA MET A 638 31.64 11.84 -19.63
C MET A 638 32.62 11.34 -18.54
N ASP A 639 33.09 12.23 -17.65
CA ASP A 639 34.02 11.89 -16.55
C ASP A 639 33.29 11.37 -15.28
N PHE A 640 32.03 10.96 -15.39
CA PHE A 640 31.29 10.34 -14.29
C PHE A 640 31.59 8.84 -14.15
N MET A 641 31.69 8.10 -15.26
CA MET A 641 31.91 6.64 -15.22
C MET A 641 33.36 6.26 -14.91
N SER A 642 34.34 7.05 -15.38
CA SER A 642 35.78 6.91 -15.05
C SER A 642 36.08 6.93 -13.54
N ARG A 643 35.20 7.55 -12.75
CA ARG A 643 35.35 7.74 -11.30
C ARG A 643 34.69 6.64 -10.46
N LEU A 644 33.88 5.76 -11.06
CA LEU A 644 33.23 4.65 -10.36
C LEU A 644 34.15 3.43 -10.15
N ASP A 645 35.09 3.19 -11.08
CA ASP A 645 35.99 2.03 -11.04
C ASP A 645 37.30 2.25 -10.25
N ASN A 646 37.52 3.46 -9.70
CA ASN A 646 38.72 3.80 -8.93
C ASN A 646 38.50 3.73 -7.41
N ASN A 647 39.36 2.97 -6.71
CA ASN A 647 39.27 2.72 -5.26
C ASN A 647 39.62 3.96 -4.39
N VAL A 648 38.70 4.91 -4.27
CA VAL A 648 38.86 6.08 -3.40
C VAL A 648 38.68 5.69 -1.92
N LYS A 649 39.80 5.53 -1.20
CA LYS A 649 39.81 5.40 0.26
C LYS A 649 39.71 6.78 0.91
N SER A 650 38.53 7.08 1.43
CA SER A 650 38.12 8.35 2.06
C SER A 650 38.08 9.56 1.12
N ILE A 651 37.13 10.47 1.39
CA ILE A 651 37.05 11.81 0.82
C ILE A 651 37.01 12.76 2.02
N ASP A 652 38.05 13.57 2.18
CA ASP A 652 38.02 14.74 3.05
C ASP A 652 37.37 15.90 2.30
N PHE A 653 36.46 16.61 2.97
CA PHE A 653 35.66 17.68 2.38
C PHE A 653 36.16 19.09 2.73
N ASN A 654 37.21 19.22 3.56
CA ASN A 654 37.67 20.52 4.08
C ASN A 654 39.11 20.93 3.72
N SER A 655 39.85 20.13 2.94
CA SER A 655 41.25 20.44 2.57
C SER A 655 41.37 21.44 1.41
N ALA A 656 41.10 22.72 1.69
CA ALA A 656 41.17 23.82 0.72
C ALA A 656 42.02 25.04 1.16
N SER A 657 43.04 24.86 2.00
CA SER A 657 44.22 25.76 2.10
C SER A 657 45.29 25.18 3.04
N CYS A 658 46.56 25.51 2.79
CA CYS A 658 47.68 25.09 3.64
C CYS A 658 47.99 26.13 4.73
N SER A 659 47.61 25.87 5.98
CA SER A 659 48.17 26.57 7.14
C SER A 659 48.14 25.67 8.39
N ASN A 660 49.24 25.62 9.15
CA ASN A 660 49.39 24.69 10.27
C ASN A 660 48.77 25.23 11.57
N SER A 661 47.68 24.61 12.06
CA SER A 661 47.41 24.49 13.51
C SER A 661 46.37 23.39 13.81
N PRO A 662 46.48 22.67 14.95
CA PRO A 662 45.55 21.59 15.30
C PRO A 662 44.37 22.08 16.16
N ARG A 663 43.13 21.62 15.85
CA ARG A 663 41.99 21.69 16.78
C ARG A 663 41.14 20.41 16.73
N HIS A 664 40.70 19.95 17.90
CA HIS A 664 39.95 18.71 18.08
C HIS A 664 38.46 18.88 17.70
N ASN A 665 37.98 18.08 16.73
CA ASN A 665 36.77 17.25 16.79
C ASN A 665 36.38 16.77 15.39
N GLN A 666 36.76 15.54 15.04
CA GLN A 666 36.28 14.84 13.83
C GLN A 666 35.75 13.46 14.20
N VAL A 667 34.65 13.05 13.57
CA VAL A 667 34.07 11.70 13.69
C VAL A 667 34.36 10.95 12.39
N SER A 668 35.26 9.97 12.44
CA SER A 668 35.66 9.18 11.26
C SER A 668 34.68 8.03 10.97
N LEU A 669 34.04 8.05 9.80
CA LEU A 669 33.17 6.95 9.34
C LEU A 669 33.99 5.82 8.69
N TYR A 670 34.17 4.71 9.40
CA TYR A 670 34.80 3.50 8.86
C TYR A 670 33.78 2.56 8.24
N LYS A 671 33.86 2.35 6.90
CA LYS A 671 33.14 1.29 6.20
C LYS A 671 33.78 -0.06 6.53
N ARG A 672 33.00 -0.99 7.09
CA ARG A 672 33.49 -2.33 7.47
C ARG A 672 33.55 -3.24 6.23
N GLU A 673 34.76 -3.52 5.74
CA GLU A 673 34.98 -4.44 4.61
C GLU A 673 34.60 -5.89 4.97
N ARG A 674 34.24 -6.70 3.96
CA ARG A 674 34.02 -8.15 4.12
C ARG A 674 35.37 -8.85 4.14
N ILE A 675 35.70 -9.53 5.23
CA ILE A 675 36.92 -10.35 5.32
C ILE A 675 36.61 -11.78 4.89
N SER A 676 37.18 -12.21 3.76
CA SER A 676 37.37 -13.63 3.42
C SER A 676 38.65 -14.13 4.10
N PRO A 677 38.68 -15.35 4.69
CA PRO A 677 39.73 -15.72 5.65
C PRO A 677 40.99 -16.33 5.00
N THR A 678 41.90 -15.49 4.47
CA THR A 678 43.27 -15.92 4.11
C THR A 678 44.31 -14.81 4.37
N SER A 679 45.57 -15.23 4.57
CA SER A 679 46.77 -14.42 4.90
C SER A 679 46.86 -13.83 6.33
N SER A 680 48.10 -13.64 6.80
CA SER A 680 48.45 -13.34 8.20
C SER A 680 49.34 -12.09 8.29
N PRO A 681 49.18 -11.23 9.32
CA PRO A 681 49.97 -9.99 9.45
C PRO A 681 51.28 -10.18 10.26
N SER A 682 52.33 -9.45 9.87
CA SER A 682 53.64 -9.43 10.54
C SER A 682 53.89 -8.14 11.36
N SER A 683 53.76 -8.27 12.67
CA SER A 683 54.58 -7.65 13.75
C SER A 683 55.17 -6.23 13.60
N SER A 684 54.65 -5.28 14.38
CA SER A 684 55.33 -4.35 15.34
C SER A 684 54.41 -3.13 15.60
N GLY A 685 54.31 -2.46 16.75
CA GLY A 685 54.83 -2.56 18.13
C GLY A 685 54.46 -1.24 18.85
N SER A 686 54.21 -1.10 20.16
CA SER A 686 54.31 -2.03 21.30
C SER A 686 53.54 -1.50 22.54
N ALA A 687 53.01 -2.42 23.36
CA ALA A 687 52.61 -2.26 24.79
C ALA A 687 51.42 -1.30 25.13
N SER A 688 50.70 -1.44 26.26
CA SER A 688 50.88 -2.33 27.43
C SER A 688 49.56 -2.80 28.07
N LEU A 689 49.50 -4.07 28.54
CA LEU A 689 48.77 -4.64 29.70
C LEU A 689 47.22 -4.40 29.85
N ALA A 690 46.38 -5.27 30.43
CA ALA A 690 46.31 -6.71 30.77
C ALA A 690 44.87 -6.96 31.35
N ASN A 691 44.25 -8.14 31.49
CA ASN A 691 44.48 -9.55 31.13
C ASN A 691 43.12 -10.31 31.06
N VAL A 692 43.12 -11.60 30.70
CA VAL A 692 42.33 -12.76 31.25
C VAL A 692 42.09 -13.84 30.17
N LYS A 693 43.10 -14.70 30.07
CA LYS A 693 43.07 -16.15 29.76
C LYS A 693 41.83 -16.76 29.05
N ARG A 694 42.04 -17.24 27.82
CA ARG A 694 41.40 -18.47 27.28
C ARG A 694 42.45 -19.57 27.11
N LYS A 695 42.12 -20.83 27.40
CA LYS A 695 43.01 -22.00 27.17
C LYS A 695 42.96 -22.44 25.71
N ARG A 696 44.08 -22.97 25.19
CA ARG A 696 44.15 -23.73 23.91
C ARG A 696 44.13 -25.23 24.21
N TYR A 697 43.68 -26.02 23.25
CA TYR A 697 44.06 -27.43 23.10
C TYR A 697 44.87 -27.61 21.80
N LYS A 698 45.61 -28.71 21.70
CA LYS A 698 46.65 -28.95 20.69
C LYS A 698 46.37 -30.29 20.00
N LEU A 699 46.50 -30.33 18.67
CA LEU A 699 46.28 -31.54 17.88
C LEU A 699 47.51 -32.46 17.96
N VAL A 700 47.27 -33.77 18.07
CA VAL A 700 48.23 -34.88 17.90
C VAL A 700 47.54 -35.94 17.03
N LYS A 701 48.31 -36.77 16.32
CA LYS A 701 47.80 -37.75 15.34
C LYS A 701 47.93 -39.21 15.83
N ASP A 702 47.23 -40.09 15.11
CA ASP A 702 47.49 -41.53 14.86
C ASP A 702 47.56 -42.51 16.05
N THR A 703 46.56 -43.41 16.19
CA THR A 703 46.76 -44.89 16.08
C THR A 703 45.45 -45.73 16.05
N SER A 704 45.49 -46.78 15.23
CA SER A 704 44.78 -48.09 15.19
C SER A 704 43.54 -48.45 16.07
N ILE A 705 42.44 -48.81 15.39
CA ILE A 705 41.84 -50.18 15.19
C ILE A 705 41.49 -51.09 16.41
N ALA A 706 40.46 -51.93 16.21
CA ALA A 706 39.92 -53.06 17.02
C ALA A 706 38.85 -52.69 18.08
N ASP A 707 37.74 -53.44 18.25
CA ASP A 707 37.22 -54.58 17.47
C ASP A 707 35.67 -54.67 17.51
N SER A 708 35.08 -55.51 16.65
CA SER A 708 33.62 -55.79 16.58
C SER A 708 33.25 -57.12 17.27
N PRO A 709 31.95 -57.46 17.54
CA PRO A 709 31.10 -57.99 16.45
C PRO A 709 29.56 -57.85 16.57
N THR A 710 28.87 -57.94 15.42
CA THR A 710 27.47 -58.42 15.21
C THR A 710 26.27 -57.74 15.92
N SER A 711 25.07 -57.64 15.30
CA SER A 711 24.61 -58.12 13.98
C SER A 711 23.60 -57.17 13.30
N CYS A 712 23.79 -57.01 11.98
CA CYS A 712 22.81 -57.02 10.88
C CYS A 712 21.30 -57.15 11.26
N ALA A 713 20.38 -56.49 10.54
CA ALA A 713 20.19 -56.65 9.09
C ALA A 713 20.20 -55.35 8.24
N SER A 714 20.49 -55.55 6.94
CA SER A 714 20.60 -54.55 5.87
C SER A 714 19.27 -54.39 5.09
N THR A 715 19.05 -53.30 4.34
CA THR A 715 19.53 -53.20 2.95
C THR A 715 19.77 -51.76 2.47
N SER A 716 21.05 -51.37 2.48
CA SER A 716 21.86 -50.87 1.34
C SER A 716 21.18 -50.58 -0.02
N LEU A 717 21.63 -49.63 -0.85
CA LEU A 717 22.63 -48.54 -0.76
C LEU A 717 22.49 -47.66 -2.03
N GLY A 718 23.07 -46.44 -2.07
CA GLY A 718 23.03 -45.62 -3.29
C GLY A 718 23.51 -44.17 -3.14
N GLU A 719 24.66 -43.92 -2.52
CA GLU A 719 25.26 -42.58 -2.53
C GLU A 719 25.79 -42.20 -3.92
N PHE A 720 25.81 -40.91 -4.26
CA PHE A 720 27.09 -40.21 -4.50
C PHE A 720 26.96 -38.69 -4.35
N GLY A 721 27.97 -38.06 -3.76
CA GLY A 721 27.97 -36.64 -3.41
C GLY A 721 28.45 -35.69 -4.52
N PHE A 722 28.11 -34.40 -4.35
CA PHE A 722 28.53 -33.30 -5.23
C PHE A 722 30.06 -33.19 -5.39
N LYS A 723 30.50 -32.76 -6.58
CA LYS A 723 31.80 -32.09 -6.79
C LYS A 723 31.61 -30.73 -7.47
N SER A 724 32.60 -29.87 -7.28
CA SER A 724 32.57 -28.43 -7.60
C SER A 724 32.76 -28.12 -9.09
N LYS A 725 32.23 -26.96 -9.52
CA LYS A 725 32.49 -26.39 -10.85
C LYS A 725 33.99 -26.15 -11.07
N ALA A 726 34.54 -26.77 -12.11
CA ALA A 726 35.80 -26.37 -12.75
C ALA A 726 35.50 -25.49 -13.99
N ARG A 727 36.56 -24.99 -14.66
CA ARG A 727 36.50 -24.03 -15.76
C ARG A 727 37.04 -24.67 -17.06
N LEU A 728 36.48 -24.26 -18.21
CA LEU A 728 36.86 -24.61 -19.59
C LEU A 728 36.53 -26.02 -20.10
N SER A 729 35.54 -26.08 -21.01
CA SER A 729 35.75 -26.54 -22.39
C SER A 729 34.81 -25.74 -23.31
N LEU A 730 35.10 -25.72 -24.62
CA LEU A 730 34.27 -25.08 -25.65
C LEU A 730 33.70 -26.17 -26.56
N GLU A 731 32.40 -26.42 -26.47
CA GLU A 731 31.63 -27.18 -27.46
C GLU A 731 30.31 -26.44 -27.73
N PRO A 732 29.76 -26.52 -28.96
CA PRO A 732 28.58 -25.75 -29.34
C PRO A 732 27.30 -26.30 -28.68
N PRO A 733 26.28 -25.45 -28.43
CA PRO A 733 24.99 -25.93 -27.99
C PRO A 733 24.31 -26.77 -29.09
N VAL A 734 23.67 -27.87 -28.70
CA VAL A 734 22.82 -28.65 -29.60
C VAL A 734 21.57 -27.84 -29.93
N ASP A 735 21.29 -27.65 -31.22
CA ASP A 735 20.12 -26.88 -31.67
C ASP A 735 18.80 -27.54 -31.25
N VAL A 736 18.03 -26.80 -30.45
CA VAL A 736 16.62 -27.10 -30.19
C VAL A 736 15.79 -26.33 -31.22
N GLU A 737 15.19 -27.04 -32.19
CA GLU A 737 14.31 -26.40 -33.18
C GLU A 737 13.21 -25.59 -32.47
N LYS A 738 13.23 -24.27 -32.68
CA LYS A 738 12.18 -23.35 -32.19
C LYS A 738 10.86 -23.72 -32.88
N GLN A 739 9.80 -23.92 -32.11
CA GLN A 739 8.45 -24.05 -32.66
C GLN A 739 7.69 -22.72 -32.58
N ALA A 740 6.92 -22.41 -33.62
CA ALA A 740 6.15 -21.16 -33.68
C ALA A 740 4.85 -21.26 -32.87
N PRO A 741 4.47 -20.23 -32.09
CA PRO A 741 3.25 -20.24 -31.28
C PRO A 741 2.00 -20.61 -32.06
N GLN A 742 1.13 -21.42 -31.44
CA GLN A 742 -0.14 -21.84 -32.05
C GLN A 742 -1.19 -20.72 -32.02
N GLU A 743 -1.21 -19.93 -30.94
CA GLU A 743 -2.15 -18.84 -30.74
C GLU A 743 -1.85 -17.61 -31.61
N ARG A 744 -2.88 -17.07 -32.28
CA ARG A 744 -2.74 -15.96 -33.24
C ARG A 744 -2.17 -14.68 -32.60
N VAL A 745 -2.61 -14.36 -31.38
CA VAL A 745 -2.16 -13.16 -30.65
C VAL A 745 -0.69 -13.29 -30.24
N GLU A 746 -0.30 -14.46 -29.74
CA GLU A 746 1.07 -14.75 -29.32
C GLU A 746 2.03 -14.82 -30.52
N PHE A 747 1.59 -15.41 -31.63
CA PHE A 747 2.34 -15.46 -32.88
C PHE A 747 2.60 -14.04 -33.44
N LEU A 748 1.60 -13.15 -33.40
CA LEU A 748 1.77 -11.74 -33.76
C LEU A 748 2.67 -10.98 -32.77
N ARG A 749 2.62 -11.30 -31.46
CA ARG A 749 3.50 -10.72 -30.45
C ARG A 749 4.97 -11.07 -30.72
N VAL A 750 5.26 -12.33 -31.04
CA VAL A 750 6.61 -12.79 -31.41
C VAL A 750 7.08 -12.09 -32.68
N LEU A 751 6.26 -12.03 -33.75
CA LEU A 751 6.60 -11.27 -34.95
C LEU A 751 6.93 -9.81 -34.66
N ARG A 752 6.15 -9.12 -33.81
CA ARG A 752 6.42 -7.73 -33.42
C ARG A 752 7.74 -7.55 -32.66
N SER A 753 8.22 -8.58 -31.96
CA SER A 753 9.51 -8.56 -31.26
C SER A 753 10.71 -9.00 -32.12
N SER A 754 10.46 -9.66 -33.25
CA SER A 754 11.49 -10.24 -34.12
C SER A 754 11.75 -9.46 -35.42
N LEU A 755 10.94 -8.43 -35.69
CA LEU A 755 10.98 -7.61 -36.90
C LEU A 755 11.28 -6.14 -36.59
N SER A 756 11.74 -5.40 -37.60
CA SER A 756 11.82 -3.94 -37.49
C SER A 756 10.42 -3.32 -37.42
N PRO A 757 10.26 -2.10 -36.89
CA PRO A 757 8.96 -1.41 -36.90
C PRO A 757 8.37 -1.27 -38.31
N ASP A 758 9.22 -1.00 -39.31
CA ASP A 758 8.83 -0.82 -40.70
C ASP A 758 8.44 -2.16 -41.36
N ASP A 759 9.16 -3.24 -41.07
CA ASP A 759 8.82 -4.59 -41.55
C ASP A 759 7.54 -5.12 -40.93
N PHE A 760 7.31 -4.86 -39.64
CA PHE A 760 6.06 -5.22 -38.98
C PHE A 760 4.88 -4.38 -39.50
N SER A 761 5.10 -3.09 -39.81
CA SER A 761 4.13 -2.24 -40.47
C SER A 761 3.77 -2.75 -41.87
N ALA A 762 4.78 -3.06 -42.70
CA ALA A 762 4.59 -3.65 -44.03
C ALA A 762 3.87 -5.01 -43.98
N PHE A 763 4.27 -5.89 -43.06
CA PHE A 763 3.62 -7.19 -42.86
C PHE A 763 2.15 -7.05 -42.44
N THR A 764 1.84 -6.16 -41.48
CA THR A 764 0.46 -5.97 -41.03
C THR A 764 -0.42 -5.28 -42.08
N ALA A 765 0.13 -4.36 -42.87
CA ALA A 765 -0.55 -3.80 -44.03
C ALA A 765 -0.87 -4.87 -45.10
N ALA A 766 0.10 -5.72 -45.46
CA ALA A 766 -0.09 -6.80 -46.42
C ALA A 766 -1.08 -7.86 -45.93
N LEU A 767 -1.04 -8.22 -44.64
CA LEU A 767 -2.01 -9.14 -44.02
C LEU A 767 -3.45 -8.58 -44.07
N MET A 768 -3.60 -7.26 -43.85
CA MET A 768 -4.90 -6.57 -43.95
C MET A 768 -5.39 -6.43 -45.39
N ALA A 769 -4.49 -6.29 -46.37
CA ALA A 769 -4.81 -6.32 -47.79
C ALA A 769 -5.29 -7.72 -48.22
N TYR A 770 -4.51 -8.77 -47.88
CA TYR A 770 -4.87 -10.17 -48.14
C TYR A 770 -6.23 -10.55 -47.54
N SER A 771 -6.49 -10.16 -46.29
CA SER A 771 -7.77 -10.41 -45.62
C SER A 771 -8.98 -9.70 -46.25
N ARG A 772 -8.77 -8.77 -47.19
CA ARG A 772 -9.83 -7.99 -47.87
C ARG A 772 -9.93 -8.23 -49.38
N GLN A 773 -8.81 -8.51 -50.06
CA GLN A 773 -8.73 -8.62 -51.52
C GLN A 773 -8.39 -10.04 -52.02
N ASP A 774 -8.09 -10.97 -51.10
CA ASP A 774 -7.74 -12.37 -51.35
C ASP A 774 -6.49 -12.67 -52.22
N LYS A 775 -5.79 -11.65 -52.70
CA LYS A 775 -4.49 -11.80 -53.38
C LYS A 775 -3.44 -12.39 -52.44
N ILE A 776 -2.99 -13.61 -52.72
CA ILE A 776 -1.95 -14.28 -51.94
C ILE A 776 -0.54 -13.86 -52.39
N GLU A 777 -0.39 -13.44 -53.64
CA GLU A 777 0.88 -13.10 -54.31
C GLU A 777 1.53 -11.86 -53.66
N GLU A 778 0.79 -10.75 -53.56
CA GLU A 778 1.22 -9.51 -52.90
C GLU A 778 1.57 -9.74 -51.41
N PHE A 779 0.91 -10.72 -50.76
CA PHE A 779 1.21 -11.10 -49.39
C PHE A 779 2.45 -11.99 -49.28
N LEU A 780 2.66 -12.92 -50.22
CA LEU A 780 3.84 -13.77 -50.26
C LEU A 780 5.12 -12.97 -50.51
N GLU A 781 5.13 -11.99 -51.40
CA GLU A 781 6.30 -11.11 -51.61
C GLU A 781 6.74 -10.44 -50.30
N VAL A 782 5.79 -9.83 -49.58
CA VAL A 782 6.08 -9.17 -48.29
C VAL A 782 6.48 -10.19 -47.23
N LEU A 783 5.81 -11.34 -47.15
CA LEU A 783 6.11 -12.40 -46.19
C LEU A 783 7.52 -12.98 -46.39
N VAL A 784 7.90 -13.27 -47.64
CA VAL A 784 9.24 -13.74 -48.03
C VAL A 784 10.29 -12.69 -47.70
N ARG A 785 10.06 -11.43 -48.08
CA ARG A 785 10.98 -10.32 -47.77
C ARG A 785 11.23 -10.18 -46.26
N VAL A 786 10.20 -10.39 -45.44
CA VAL A 786 10.22 -10.16 -43.99
C VAL A 786 10.70 -11.37 -43.18
N LEU A 787 10.43 -12.61 -43.62
CA LEU A 787 10.73 -13.85 -42.87
C LEU A 787 11.78 -14.76 -43.53
N SER A 788 12.45 -14.32 -44.59
CA SER A 788 13.53 -15.06 -45.28
C SER A 788 14.75 -15.40 -44.40
N LYS A 789 14.95 -14.69 -43.29
CA LYS A 789 16.08 -14.95 -42.37
C LYS A 789 15.98 -16.35 -41.72
N PRO A 790 17.07 -17.14 -41.68
CA PRO A 790 17.09 -18.47 -41.05
C PRO A 790 16.53 -18.49 -39.62
N GLU A 791 16.86 -17.47 -38.83
CA GLU A 791 16.39 -17.31 -37.45
C GLU A 791 14.86 -17.20 -37.30
N LEU A 792 14.13 -16.90 -38.40
CA LEU A 792 12.67 -16.73 -38.47
C LEU A 792 11.95 -17.82 -39.31
N HIS A 793 12.67 -18.77 -39.90
CA HIS A 793 12.07 -19.84 -40.72
C HIS A 793 11.02 -20.65 -39.97
N TYR A 794 11.17 -20.81 -38.65
CA TYR A 794 10.15 -21.44 -37.81
C TYR A 794 8.82 -20.67 -37.78
N MET A 795 8.87 -19.33 -37.79
CA MET A 795 7.67 -18.48 -37.89
C MET A 795 7.08 -18.54 -39.30
N LEU A 796 7.91 -18.64 -40.35
CA LEU A 796 7.44 -18.83 -41.72
C LEU A 796 6.70 -20.18 -41.88
N ARG A 797 7.29 -21.30 -41.41
CA ARG A 797 6.62 -22.61 -41.29
C ARG A 797 5.32 -22.50 -40.47
N GLY A 798 5.32 -21.74 -39.38
CA GLY A 798 4.16 -21.48 -38.53
C GLY A 798 3.03 -20.68 -39.19
N MET A 799 3.35 -19.80 -40.14
CA MET A 799 2.39 -18.92 -40.84
C MET A 799 1.38 -19.72 -41.67
N ARG A 800 1.78 -20.88 -42.23
CA ARG A 800 0.94 -21.77 -43.04
C ARG A 800 -0.40 -22.13 -42.38
N ARG A 801 -0.45 -22.13 -41.04
CA ARG A 801 -1.66 -22.39 -40.25
C ARG A 801 -2.74 -21.31 -40.42
N PHE A 802 -2.35 -20.07 -40.68
CA PHE A 802 -3.23 -18.91 -40.81
C PHE A 802 -3.58 -18.56 -42.28
N ILE A 803 -3.07 -19.31 -43.25
CA ILE A 803 -3.40 -19.18 -44.67
C ILE A 803 -4.72 -19.90 -44.98
N LYS A 804 -5.58 -19.28 -45.80
CA LYS A 804 -6.81 -19.89 -46.31
C LYS A 804 -6.53 -21.19 -47.06
N VAL A 805 -7.44 -22.16 -46.96
CA VAL A 805 -7.20 -23.55 -47.43
C VAL A 805 -6.82 -23.62 -48.90
N ASN A 806 -7.52 -22.87 -49.75
CA ASN A 806 -7.29 -22.74 -51.20
C ASN A 806 -5.95 -22.09 -51.59
N HIS A 807 -5.25 -21.44 -50.66
CA HIS A 807 -3.99 -20.74 -50.92
C HIS A 807 -2.76 -21.44 -50.30
N LYS A 808 -2.93 -22.62 -49.70
CA LYS A 808 -1.82 -23.35 -49.06
C LYS A 808 -0.82 -23.92 -50.07
N GLU A 809 -1.27 -24.38 -51.23
CA GLU A 809 -0.38 -24.90 -52.29
C GLU A 809 0.48 -23.79 -52.89
N LEU A 810 -0.10 -22.61 -53.15
CA LEU A 810 0.63 -21.40 -53.59
C LEU A 810 1.62 -20.92 -52.52
N PHE A 811 1.24 -20.97 -51.24
CA PHE A 811 2.13 -20.65 -50.12
C PHE A 811 3.31 -21.63 -50.03
N ASP A 812 3.05 -22.94 -50.16
CA ASP A 812 4.09 -23.96 -50.05
C ASP A 812 5.08 -23.85 -51.22
N ALA A 813 4.59 -23.68 -52.45
CA ALA A 813 5.44 -23.41 -53.61
C ALA A 813 6.23 -22.10 -53.46
N GLY A 814 5.58 -21.02 -52.99
CA GLY A 814 6.21 -19.72 -52.79
C GLY A 814 7.26 -19.68 -51.67
N THR A 815 7.20 -20.59 -50.69
CA THR A 815 8.13 -20.64 -49.55
C THR A 815 9.13 -21.82 -49.60
N ALA A 816 8.93 -22.80 -50.49
CA ALA A 816 9.81 -23.97 -50.62
C ALA A 816 11.29 -23.60 -50.77
N HIS A 817 11.61 -22.62 -51.63
CA HIS A 817 12.99 -22.18 -51.92
C HIS A 817 13.70 -21.47 -50.74
N ILE A 818 13.01 -21.28 -49.61
CA ILE A 818 13.51 -20.63 -48.39
C ILE A 818 13.59 -21.65 -47.24
N LEU A 819 12.71 -22.65 -47.24
CA LEU A 819 12.52 -23.61 -46.15
C LEU A 819 13.20 -24.97 -46.38
N SER A 820 13.81 -25.15 -47.56
CA SER A 820 14.70 -26.26 -47.97
C SER A 820 16.15 -26.04 -47.55
#